data_AF-A0A2D0SMK1-F1
#
_entry.id   AF-A0A2D0SMK1-F1
#
_cell.length_a   1.000
_cell.length_b   1.000
_cell.length_c   1.000
_cell.angle_alpha   90.00
_cell.angle_beta   90.00
_cell.angle_gamma   90.00
#
_symmetry.space_group_name_H-M   'P 1'
#
loop_
_entity.id
_entity.type
_entity.pdbx_description
1 polymer ?
#
loop_
_entity_poly.entity_id
_entity_poly.type
_entity_poly.pdbx_seq_one_letter_code
_entity_poly.pdbx_strand_id
1 'polypeptide(L)'
;MEGKIIEIAAVGRALHPGMLYDCRSDSVIPGISLWDNETIKKGVVSHRQPKTDLKFTASDSLSEKAKLLDVSASLTASILGGLVDVGGSARFLSDNKSSTRQSRVSLQYNQTTRHDQFIMDRNITYPKVFEDRTATHVVTAVLYGAQAFMVFDLTANENEDKEEIEGTLNLMVKNIPFIDIEGAGGLKMSDSEKKLADNISCTFYGDYELEQNPTTYIEALQLYKELPSLLRKRENDAVPMKAWLYPLARLSKKAATLEREIQKTLITKTEILLEELRNAETQCNDLITNTTINDFQDVRRRVKTLQALLEVYKVIFLKALHRLIPAIRGGTEQDQALSDIIAIHQKSPFRAEKLNQWFENNQSELHLLNLYTQQLSGVPIVKYSALLNNILIDPNVDTVVCFCFTSLKYEDPYLSILTKLLKVDKFENLETVPESAEQLWFHNPELSEKMKDSIFLFRSFFQANKDDTQIRFVIVSVSDHSNPGISTRLYRKGKMVNNAFQPVSKPPAPTVNIQDRNMILKLQKSPTGSTLRFRVEYRITEVTDSEADVEKWEVTETPDALGNFTLTGVKPANQYWVRYRAISEVGVSEASDSVLFFRQGKLKFSLGQNWNWSFWSIINEMRTQMLRDLCTSQWSPSTIQSEVKKLLNNPKLPCVVTVPGGIKPGIALCIQGVVSERDGSFSFDHRTGTSSRDDIAFQLMLKPSFYVKCNYRQRGYWGTSDDYNECCLSKGSHFVFFIVITKAGYEVYLNGRRYCLYKHYIPMNNVKVLHIEGHVIINSVGFVSNWSESTFGKEQCSGISHWELSNIQSHVKYPLCKPNQPYLYPIHGGLKPGLALFFQGVVPLGSKGFEINQKAGPREHDENIFHFKTYLSLVVCNTFGSTGWEKEQIENNAIFAEGEAFDIFMLTSPGHYDVIVNGRQFCTFKERIPMRKVSIIEISGNVFMNTFAIIQMDNVNLSLDISALM
;
A
#
# COMPACT_ATOMS: atom_id res chain seq x y z
N MET A 1 -34.14 -10.75 56.71
CA MET A 1 -33.42 -11.96 56.27
C MET A 1 -32.73 -12.66 57.45
N GLU A 2 -33.31 -12.61 58.66
CA GLU A 2 -32.60 -13.09 59.86
C GLU A 2 -32.39 -14.60 59.84
N GLY A 3 -31.13 -15.00 60.04
CA GLY A 3 -30.79 -16.35 60.42
C GLY A 3 -30.43 -17.31 59.28
N LYS A 4 -29.90 -16.88 58.12
CA LYS A 4 -29.36 -17.84 57.14
C LYS A 4 -27.93 -18.23 57.48
N ILE A 5 -27.62 -19.52 57.34
CA ILE A 5 -26.24 -19.99 57.28
C ILE A 5 -25.70 -19.58 55.91
N ILE A 6 -24.50 -19.00 55.88
CA ILE A 6 -23.88 -18.49 54.65
C ILE A 6 -22.65 -19.33 54.34
N GLU A 7 -22.52 -19.75 53.08
CA GLU A 7 -21.30 -20.34 52.55
C GLU A 7 -20.48 -19.25 51.87
N ILE A 8 -19.18 -19.15 52.20
CA ILE A 8 -18.26 -18.19 51.61
C ILE A 8 -16.97 -18.85 51.13
N ALA A 9 -16.40 -18.32 50.05
CA ALA A 9 -15.04 -18.65 49.63
C ALA A 9 -14.02 -18.00 50.57
N ALA A 10 -12.97 -18.74 50.94
CA ALA A 10 -11.94 -18.25 51.86
C ALA A 10 -11.02 -17.22 51.19
N VAL A 11 -10.76 -17.35 49.88
CA VAL A 11 -9.94 -16.45 49.05
C VAL A 11 -8.57 -16.09 49.68
N GLY A 12 -7.92 -17.07 50.30
CA GLY A 12 -6.61 -16.92 50.94
C GLY A 12 -6.65 -16.42 52.39
N ARG A 13 -7.84 -16.21 52.97
CA ARG A 13 -8.00 -15.85 54.38
C ARG A 13 -7.89 -17.08 55.28
N ALA A 14 -7.18 -16.94 56.40
CA ALA A 14 -7.10 -17.96 57.43
C ALA A 14 -8.43 -18.03 58.21
N LEU A 15 -9.31 -18.95 57.80
CA LEU A 15 -10.60 -19.21 58.45
C LEU A 15 -10.54 -20.53 59.20
N HIS A 16 -10.92 -20.50 60.49
CA HIS A 16 -10.98 -21.68 61.34
C HIS A 16 -12.32 -21.74 62.10
N PRO A 17 -12.82 -22.95 62.42
CA PRO A 17 -14.02 -23.07 63.22
C PRO A 17 -13.89 -22.35 64.58
N GLY A 18 -14.96 -21.65 64.98
CA GLY A 18 -15.00 -20.83 66.20
C GLY A 18 -14.58 -19.36 66.01
N MET A 19 -14.02 -18.99 64.86
CA MET A 19 -13.68 -17.59 64.55
C MET A 19 -14.94 -16.74 64.33
N LEU A 20 -14.91 -15.52 64.82
CA LEU A 20 -15.94 -14.52 64.58
C LEU A 20 -15.74 -13.84 63.21
N TYR A 21 -16.84 -13.57 62.52
CA TYR A 21 -16.84 -12.98 61.19
C TYR A 21 -17.93 -11.91 61.07
N ASP A 22 -17.61 -10.78 60.45
CA ASP A 22 -18.57 -9.74 60.13
C ASP A 22 -18.89 -9.72 58.63
N CYS A 23 -20.05 -10.24 58.25
CA CYS A 23 -20.56 -10.21 56.88
C CYS A 23 -20.88 -8.81 56.33
N ARG A 24 -20.90 -7.75 57.18
CA ARG A 24 -21.10 -6.38 56.69
C ARG A 24 -19.86 -5.90 55.93
N SER A 25 -18.68 -6.08 56.52
CA SER A 25 -17.38 -5.70 55.97
C SER A 25 -16.59 -6.87 55.37
N ASP A 26 -17.08 -8.11 55.48
CA ASP A 26 -16.36 -9.34 55.10
C ASP A 26 -15.02 -9.54 55.82
N SER A 27 -14.97 -9.16 57.11
CA SER A 27 -13.77 -9.19 57.94
C SER A 27 -13.83 -10.26 59.03
N VAL A 28 -12.70 -10.93 59.26
CA VAL A 28 -12.48 -11.81 60.42
C VAL A 28 -12.15 -10.95 61.64
N ILE A 29 -12.66 -11.32 62.82
CA ILE A 29 -12.34 -10.62 64.08
C ILE A 29 -11.27 -11.42 64.85
N PRO A 30 -9.99 -11.02 64.78
CA PRO A 30 -8.91 -11.76 65.43
C PRO A 30 -8.94 -11.60 66.95
N GLY A 31 -8.51 -12.63 67.67
CA GLY A 31 -8.30 -12.58 69.13
C GLY A 31 -9.56 -12.61 69.99
N ILE A 32 -10.76 -12.69 69.39
CA ILE A 32 -12.04 -12.74 70.10
C ILE A 32 -12.81 -13.99 69.64
N SER A 33 -13.36 -14.75 70.59
CA SER A 33 -14.18 -15.95 70.33
C SER A 33 -15.36 -16.02 71.31
N LEU A 34 -16.38 -16.82 70.99
CA LEU A 34 -17.51 -17.07 71.90
C LEU A 34 -17.19 -18.15 72.95
N TRP A 35 -16.31 -19.07 72.60
CA TRP A 35 -15.89 -20.20 73.44
C TRP A 35 -14.38 -20.16 73.66
N ASP A 36 -13.92 -20.71 74.78
CA ASP A 36 -12.49 -20.90 75.03
C ASP A 36 -11.90 -21.95 74.06
N ASN A 37 -10.56 -21.94 73.95
CA ASN A 37 -9.84 -22.77 73.01
C ASN A 37 -10.01 -24.28 73.28
N GLU A 38 -10.19 -24.70 74.53
CA GLU A 38 -10.40 -26.13 74.83
C GLU A 38 -11.76 -26.60 74.33
N THR A 39 -12.80 -25.80 74.56
CA THR A 39 -14.15 -26.07 74.07
C THR A 39 -14.19 -26.15 72.54
N ILE A 40 -13.51 -25.22 71.86
CA ILE A 40 -13.41 -25.25 70.38
C ILE A 40 -12.70 -26.53 69.92
N LYS A 41 -11.52 -26.85 70.47
CA LYS A 41 -10.75 -28.03 70.09
C LYS A 41 -11.51 -29.34 70.30
N LYS A 42 -12.23 -29.48 71.43
CA LYS A 42 -13.03 -30.68 71.73
C LYS A 42 -14.27 -30.81 70.83
N GLY A 43 -14.84 -29.68 70.38
CA GLY A 43 -16.04 -29.66 69.54
C GLY A 43 -15.78 -29.79 68.04
N VAL A 44 -14.54 -29.66 67.56
CA VAL A 44 -14.21 -29.79 66.13
C VAL A 44 -14.08 -31.26 65.73
N VAL A 45 -14.86 -31.66 64.73
CA VAL A 45 -14.84 -32.99 64.11
C VAL A 45 -14.40 -32.85 62.65
N SER A 46 -13.31 -33.53 62.30
CA SER A 46 -12.73 -33.53 60.94
C SER A 46 -13.19 -34.75 60.14
N HIS A 47 -13.68 -34.51 58.93
CA HIS A 47 -14.08 -35.54 57.97
C HIS A 47 -13.23 -35.46 56.72
N ARG A 48 -12.65 -36.58 56.27
CA ARG A 48 -11.87 -36.61 55.02
C ARG A 48 -12.80 -36.47 53.81
N GLN A 49 -12.52 -35.51 52.93
CA GLN A 49 -13.31 -35.19 51.73
C GLN A 49 -12.40 -34.87 50.53
N PRO A 50 -11.68 -35.87 49.96
CA PRO A 50 -10.77 -35.65 48.87
C PRO A 50 -11.52 -35.55 47.54
N LYS A 51 -11.33 -34.45 46.80
CA LYS A 51 -11.86 -34.25 45.45
C LYS A 51 -10.81 -33.49 44.63
N THR A 52 -10.67 -33.84 43.36
CA THR A 52 -9.86 -33.07 42.40
C THR A 52 -10.77 -32.62 41.25
N ASP A 53 -10.60 -31.37 40.82
CA ASP A 53 -11.33 -30.77 39.72
C ASP A 53 -10.38 -29.94 38.84
N LEU A 54 -10.66 -29.90 37.54
CA LEU A 54 -9.86 -29.20 36.55
C LEU A 54 -10.75 -28.36 35.65
N LYS A 55 -10.46 -27.07 35.53
CA LYS A 55 -11.22 -26.14 34.69
C LYS A 55 -10.30 -25.31 33.81
N PHE A 56 -10.85 -24.86 32.69
CA PHE A 56 -10.17 -24.03 31.69
C PHE A 56 -11.04 -22.83 31.36
N THR A 57 -10.44 -21.66 31.22
CA THR A 57 -11.12 -20.46 30.71
C THR A 57 -10.24 -19.70 29.73
N ALA A 58 -10.83 -19.22 28.63
CA ALA A 58 -10.21 -18.21 27.76
C ALA A 58 -10.68 -16.79 28.12
N SER A 59 -11.66 -16.64 29.03
CA SER A 59 -12.13 -15.35 29.50
C SER A 59 -11.30 -14.87 30.69
N ASP A 60 -10.87 -13.60 30.63
CA ASP A 60 -10.17 -12.89 31.71
C ASP A 60 -11.11 -11.99 32.55
N SER A 61 -12.42 -12.02 32.26
CA SER A 61 -13.41 -11.19 32.95
C SER A 61 -13.45 -11.48 34.45
N LEU A 62 -13.73 -10.46 35.26
CA LEU A 62 -13.80 -10.62 36.71
C LEU A 62 -14.91 -11.62 37.10
N SER A 63 -16.01 -11.62 36.36
CA SER A 63 -17.14 -12.53 36.60
C SER A 63 -16.74 -14.00 36.42
N GLU A 64 -16.01 -14.34 35.35
CA GLU A 64 -15.55 -15.71 35.14
C GLU A 64 -14.47 -16.12 36.14
N LYS A 65 -13.55 -15.20 36.51
CA LYS A 65 -12.56 -15.44 37.57
C LYS A 65 -13.21 -15.71 38.93
N ALA A 66 -14.20 -14.89 39.31
CA ALA A 66 -14.96 -15.06 40.54
C ALA A 66 -15.69 -16.42 40.57
N LYS A 67 -16.29 -16.81 39.44
CA LYS A 67 -16.97 -18.11 39.29
C LYS A 67 -16.02 -19.30 39.40
N LEU A 68 -14.80 -19.23 38.87
CA LEU A 68 -13.79 -20.28 39.03
C LEU A 68 -13.41 -20.50 40.50
N LEU A 69 -13.29 -19.41 41.26
CA LEU A 69 -13.00 -19.41 42.69
C LEU A 69 -14.23 -19.65 43.58
N ASP A 70 -15.41 -19.85 42.99
CA ASP A 70 -16.70 -19.99 43.68
C ASP A 70 -17.00 -18.82 44.64
N VAL A 71 -16.63 -17.61 44.21
CA VAL A 71 -16.88 -16.36 44.93
C VAL A 71 -18.31 -15.91 44.65
N SER A 72 -19.08 -15.70 45.73
CA SER A 72 -20.46 -15.22 45.64
C SER A 72 -20.50 -13.75 45.22
N ALA A 73 -21.61 -13.30 44.62
CA ALA A 73 -21.77 -11.90 44.22
C ALA A 73 -21.53 -10.92 45.38
N SER A 74 -22.04 -11.24 46.57
CA SER A 74 -21.80 -10.43 47.77
C SER A 74 -20.30 -10.31 48.05
N LEU A 75 -19.57 -11.43 48.08
CA LEU A 75 -18.13 -11.38 48.32
C LEU A 75 -17.37 -10.66 47.18
N THR A 76 -17.82 -10.80 45.92
CA THR A 76 -17.27 -10.04 44.79
C THR A 76 -17.39 -8.53 45.02
N ALA A 77 -18.53 -8.05 45.52
CA ALA A 77 -18.71 -6.63 45.84
C ALA A 77 -17.64 -6.18 46.86
N SER A 78 -17.35 -6.99 47.87
CA SER A 78 -16.35 -6.66 48.89
C SER A 78 -14.93 -6.64 48.36
N ILE A 79 -14.60 -7.58 47.48
CA ILE A 79 -13.30 -7.62 46.78
C ILE A 79 -13.17 -6.37 45.90
N LEU A 80 -14.22 -6.03 45.14
CA LEU A 80 -14.24 -4.81 44.33
C LEU A 80 -14.14 -3.53 45.15
N GLY A 81 -14.76 -3.49 46.33
CA GLY A 81 -14.67 -2.36 47.26
C GLY A 81 -13.38 -2.30 48.06
N GLY A 82 -12.43 -3.22 47.84
CA GLY A 82 -11.19 -3.29 48.62
C GLY A 82 -11.42 -3.53 50.11
N LEU A 83 -12.49 -4.24 50.46
CA LEU A 83 -12.78 -4.67 51.84
C LEU A 83 -12.13 -6.02 52.17
N VAL A 84 -11.77 -6.80 51.14
CA VAL A 84 -11.18 -8.12 51.26
C VAL A 84 -9.88 -8.16 50.47
N ASP A 85 -8.77 -8.36 51.18
CA ASP A 85 -7.48 -8.67 50.57
C ASP A 85 -7.44 -10.15 50.17
N VAL A 86 -7.16 -10.41 48.91
CA VAL A 86 -7.07 -11.77 48.36
C VAL A 86 -5.64 -12.32 48.53
N GLY A 87 -5.53 -13.56 49.00
CA GLY A 87 -4.27 -14.25 49.26
C GLY A 87 -4.09 -15.52 48.42
N GLY A 88 -2.86 -16.03 48.39
CA GLY A 88 -2.51 -17.29 47.72
C GLY A 88 -2.96 -17.33 46.26
N SER A 89 -3.63 -18.42 45.90
CA SER A 89 -4.24 -18.64 44.59
C SER A 89 -5.27 -17.58 44.17
N ALA A 90 -5.99 -16.99 45.12
CA ALA A 90 -7.04 -16.00 44.83
C ALA A 90 -6.49 -14.67 44.30
N ARG A 91 -5.16 -14.44 44.37
CA ARG A 91 -4.50 -13.33 43.67
C ARG A 91 -4.72 -13.33 42.16
N PHE A 92 -5.09 -14.48 41.58
CA PHE A 92 -5.59 -14.59 40.21
C PHE A 92 -6.74 -13.61 39.89
N LEU A 93 -7.57 -13.22 40.87
CA LEU A 93 -8.64 -12.22 40.67
C LEU A 93 -8.11 -10.84 40.29
N SER A 94 -6.91 -10.51 40.77
CA SER A 94 -6.26 -9.20 40.58
C SER A 94 -5.31 -9.20 39.38
N ASP A 95 -4.91 -10.37 38.89
CA ASP A 95 -4.14 -10.52 37.67
C ASP A 95 -4.97 -10.13 36.45
N ASN A 96 -4.42 -9.35 35.52
CA ASN A 96 -5.15 -8.86 34.36
C ASN A 96 -4.25 -8.77 33.14
N LYS A 97 -4.86 -8.83 31.95
CA LYS A 97 -4.14 -8.58 30.70
C LYS A 97 -3.48 -7.20 30.71
N SER A 98 -2.20 -7.16 30.31
CA SER A 98 -1.43 -5.92 30.20
C SER A 98 -1.60 -5.23 28.84
N SER A 99 -2.14 -5.94 27.84
CA SER A 99 -2.32 -5.46 26.46
C SER A 99 -3.60 -6.01 25.84
N THR A 100 -4.24 -5.24 24.96
CA THR A 100 -5.36 -5.71 24.13
C THR A 100 -4.93 -6.73 23.08
N ARG A 101 -3.64 -6.81 22.75
CA ARG A 101 -3.05 -7.82 21.84
C ARG A 101 -2.72 -9.14 22.53
N GLN A 102 -2.90 -9.22 23.85
CA GLN A 102 -2.63 -10.42 24.63
C GLN A 102 -3.82 -11.39 24.57
N SER A 103 -3.55 -12.60 24.12
CA SER A 103 -4.42 -13.76 24.23
C SER A 103 -4.06 -14.53 25.50
N ARG A 104 -5.08 -14.98 26.24
CA ARG A 104 -4.91 -15.56 27.57
C ARG A 104 -5.80 -16.77 27.74
N VAL A 105 -5.24 -17.85 28.29
CA VAL A 105 -6.00 -19.02 28.71
C VAL A 105 -5.51 -19.45 30.08
N SER A 106 -6.43 -19.67 31.01
CA SER A 106 -6.10 -20.06 32.39
C SER A 106 -6.55 -21.49 32.66
N LEU A 107 -5.66 -22.27 33.29
CA LEU A 107 -5.90 -23.59 33.84
C LEU A 107 -6.08 -23.48 35.35
N GLN A 108 -7.22 -23.95 35.87
CA GLN A 108 -7.45 -24.08 37.31
C GLN A 108 -7.34 -25.56 37.72
N TYR A 109 -6.42 -25.86 38.61
CA TYR A 109 -6.35 -27.12 39.34
C TYR A 109 -6.87 -26.93 40.76
N ASN A 110 -7.87 -27.69 41.18
CA ASN A 110 -8.47 -27.60 42.51
C ASN A 110 -8.44 -28.96 43.20
N GLN A 111 -7.99 -29.01 44.45
CA GLN A 111 -7.92 -30.23 45.25
C GLN A 111 -8.39 -29.99 46.69
N THR A 112 -9.44 -30.69 47.13
CA THR A 112 -9.92 -30.68 48.53
C THR A 112 -9.34 -31.84 49.32
N THR A 113 -9.24 -31.72 50.64
CA THR A 113 -8.65 -32.74 51.53
C THR A 113 -9.59 -33.14 52.66
N ARG A 114 -9.97 -32.20 53.53
CA ARG A 114 -10.80 -32.45 54.72
C ARG A 114 -11.81 -31.34 54.97
N HIS A 115 -12.85 -31.68 55.71
CA HIS A 115 -13.92 -30.79 56.14
C HIS A 115 -14.01 -30.83 57.66
N ASP A 116 -13.67 -29.71 58.30
CA ASP A 116 -13.67 -29.55 59.75
C ASP A 116 -14.97 -28.85 60.17
N GLN A 117 -15.73 -29.48 61.07
CA GLN A 117 -17.02 -28.97 61.54
C GLN A 117 -16.99 -28.81 63.06
N PHE A 118 -17.38 -27.63 63.55
CA PHE A 118 -17.49 -27.35 64.98
C PHE A 118 -18.92 -27.59 65.48
N ILE A 119 -19.05 -28.56 66.38
CA ILE A 119 -20.27 -28.83 67.12
C ILE A 119 -20.31 -27.85 68.30
N MET A 120 -21.10 -26.79 68.16
CA MET A 120 -21.19 -25.71 69.15
C MET A 120 -21.74 -26.21 70.49
N ASP A 121 -21.11 -25.78 71.59
CA ASP A 121 -21.68 -25.91 72.93
C ASP A 121 -22.76 -24.83 73.15
N ARG A 122 -23.85 -25.20 73.84
CA ARG A 122 -24.89 -24.25 74.24
C ARG A 122 -24.40 -23.26 75.30
N ASN A 123 -23.38 -23.63 76.08
CA ASN A 123 -22.77 -22.75 77.06
C ASN A 123 -21.70 -21.88 76.40
N ILE A 124 -21.92 -20.56 76.40
CA ILE A 124 -21.03 -19.57 75.78
C ILE A 124 -20.11 -18.99 76.84
N THR A 125 -18.79 -19.13 76.66
CA THR A 125 -17.76 -18.67 77.61
C THR A 125 -17.65 -17.14 77.64
N TYR A 126 -17.78 -16.48 76.49
CA TYR A 126 -17.61 -15.02 76.35
C TYR A 126 -18.84 -14.34 75.70
N PRO A 127 -19.97 -14.21 76.43
CA PRO A 127 -21.22 -13.68 75.87
C PRO A 127 -21.19 -12.17 75.55
N LYS A 128 -20.21 -11.43 76.09
CA LYS A 128 -20.10 -9.97 75.90
C LYS A 128 -19.93 -9.56 74.44
N VAL A 129 -19.39 -10.44 73.60
CA VAL A 129 -19.29 -10.28 72.14
C VAL A 129 -20.62 -9.87 71.49
N PHE A 130 -21.76 -10.36 72.02
CA PHE A 130 -23.07 -9.99 71.50
C PHE A 130 -23.42 -8.52 71.75
N GLU A 131 -22.98 -7.95 72.86
CA GLU A 131 -23.23 -6.55 73.23
C GLU A 131 -22.30 -5.60 72.50
N ASP A 132 -21.07 -6.04 72.22
CA ASP A 132 -20.07 -5.26 71.48
C ASP A 132 -20.44 -5.11 69.99
N ARG A 133 -21.33 -5.96 69.45
CA ARG A 133 -21.85 -5.93 68.06
C ARG A 133 -20.74 -5.87 66.98
N THR A 134 -19.59 -6.47 67.29
CA THR A 134 -18.38 -6.49 66.45
C THR A 134 -18.41 -7.54 65.34
N ALA A 135 -19.25 -8.58 65.47
CA ALA A 135 -19.40 -9.64 64.49
C ALA A 135 -20.87 -9.99 64.27
N THR A 136 -21.19 -10.52 63.09
CA THR A 136 -22.54 -10.96 62.73
C THR A 136 -22.67 -12.48 62.69
N HIS A 137 -21.57 -13.20 62.45
CA HIS A 137 -21.53 -14.65 62.32
C HIS A 137 -20.33 -15.27 63.06
N VAL A 138 -20.40 -16.58 63.26
CA VAL A 138 -19.28 -17.42 63.70
C VAL A 138 -19.04 -18.52 62.67
N VAL A 139 -17.78 -18.85 62.40
CA VAL A 139 -17.39 -19.94 61.49
C VAL A 139 -17.70 -21.27 62.17
N THR A 140 -18.57 -22.09 61.57
CA THR A 140 -18.96 -23.41 62.12
C THR A 140 -18.41 -24.58 61.31
N ALA A 141 -18.01 -24.37 60.06
CA ALA A 141 -17.31 -25.39 59.30
C ALA A 141 -16.34 -24.77 58.30
N VAL A 142 -15.29 -25.51 57.95
CA VAL A 142 -14.29 -25.12 56.96
C VAL A 142 -13.90 -26.33 56.12
N LEU A 143 -13.92 -26.16 54.80
CA LEU A 143 -13.38 -27.12 53.84
C LEU A 143 -11.95 -26.71 53.50
N TYR A 144 -11.00 -27.62 53.70
CA TYR A 144 -9.58 -27.42 53.42
C TYR A 144 -9.17 -28.08 52.11
N GLY A 145 -8.16 -27.52 51.48
CA GLY A 145 -7.61 -27.98 50.21
C GLY A 145 -6.46 -27.11 49.74
N ALA A 146 -6.17 -27.15 48.45
CA ALA A 146 -5.31 -26.21 47.76
C ALA A 146 -5.80 -26.06 46.33
N GLN A 147 -5.54 -24.90 45.74
CA GLN A 147 -5.82 -24.65 44.33
C GLN A 147 -4.65 -23.92 43.69
N ALA A 148 -4.55 -24.06 42.38
CA ALA A 148 -3.53 -23.43 41.55
C ALA A 148 -4.15 -22.95 40.23
N PHE A 149 -3.73 -21.76 39.82
CA PHE A 149 -4.02 -21.17 38.52
C PHE A 149 -2.70 -21.06 37.76
N MET A 150 -2.67 -21.63 36.56
CA MET A 150 -1.62 -21.39 35.57
C MET A 150 -2.22 -20.53 34.47
N VAL A 151 -1.76 -19.29 34.38
CA VAL A 151 -2.25 -18.29 33.44
C VAL A 151 -1.27 -18.24 32.28
N PHE A 152 -1.71 -18.71 31.11
CA PHE A 152 -0.89 -18.74 29.90
C PHE A 152 -1.19 -17.53 29.04
N ASP A 153 -0.15 -16.77 28.72
CA ASP A 153 -0.24 -15.54 27.94
C ASP A 153 0.63 -15.61 26.68
N LEU A 154 0.03 -15.20 25.56
CA LEU A 154 0.67 -15.06 24.26
C LEU A 154 0.27 -13.72 23.66
N THR A 155 1.25 -12.89 23.27
CA THR A 155 0.99 -11.55 22.72
C THR A 155 1.15 -11.56 21.21
N ALA A 156 0.11 -11.16 20.49
CA ALA A 156 0.14 -11.05 19.03
C ALA A 156 1.00 -9.86 18.57
N ASN A 157 1.73 -10.06 17.47
CA ASN A 157 2.37 -8.99 16.73
C ASN A 157 1.34 -8.15 15.95
N GLU A 158 1.72 -6.96 15.47
CA GLU A 158 0.81 -6.04 14.75
C GLU A 158 0.16 -6.65 13.49
N ASN A 159 0.81 -7.65 12.88
CA ASN A 159 0.37 -8.28 11.64
C ASN A 159 -0.28 -9.66 11.85
N GLU A 160 -0.39 -10.12 13.09
CA GLU A 160 -0.94 -11.44 13.40
C GLU A 160 -2.42 -11.34 13.77
N ASP A 161 -3.20 -12.33 13.35
CA ASP A 161 -4.60 -12.44 13.74
C ASP A 161 -4.69 -12.93 15.19
N LYS A 162 -5.17 -12.04 16.06
CA LYS A 162 -5.34 -12.34 17.48
C LYS A 162 -6.32 -13.49 17.71
N GLU A 163 -7.38 -13.61 16.91
CA GLU A 163 -8.38 -14.68 17.07
C GLU A 163 -7.79 -16.05 16.75
N GLU A 164 -6.94 -16.12 15.71
CA GLU A 164 -6.20 -17.34 15.36
C GLU A 164 -5.24 -17.76 16.47
N ILE A 165 -4.50 -16.80 17.03
CA ILE A 165 -3.59 -17.00 18.16
C ILE A 165 -4.35 -17.47 19.41
N GLU A 166 -5.50 -16.85 19.71
CA GLU A 166 -6.34 -17.22 20.85
C GLU A 166 -6.90 -18.63 20.70
N GLY A 167 -7.37 -19.00 19.51
CA GLY A 167 -7.85 -20.34 19.19
C GLY A 167 -6.76 -21.39 19.39
N THR A 168 -5.55 -21.12 18.92
CA THR A 168 -4.42 -22.04 19.04
C THR A 168 -3.96 -22.21 20.49
N LEU A 169 -3.83 -21.11 21.23
CA LEU A 169 -3.48 -21.14 22.65
C LEU A 169 -4.49 -21.94 23.47
N ASN A 170 -5.80 -21.76 23.20
CA ASN A 170 -6.87 -22.48 23.88
C ASN A 170 -6.79 -24.00 23.66
N LEU A 171 -6.47 -24.44 22.45
CA LEU A 171 -6.25 -25.86 22.15
C LEU A 171 -5.02 -26.41 22.89
N MET A 172 -3.90 -25.69 22.87
CA MET A 172 -2.67 -26.13 23.54
C MET A 172 -2.85 -26.28 25.05
N VAL A 173 -3.51 -25.32 25.71
CA VAL A 173 -3.71 -25.38 27.15
C VAL A 173 -4.71 -26.50 27.51
N LYS A 174 -5.82 -26.65 26.76
CA LYS A 174 -6.78 -27.74 26.98
C LYS A 174 -6.20 -29.13 26.77
N ASN A 175 -5.13 -29.25 25.96
CA ASN A 175 -4.47 -30.52 25.72
C ASN A 175 -3.49 -30.94 26.82
N ILE A 176 -3.11 -30.04 27.75
CA ILE A 176 -2.17 -30.33 28.87
C ILE A 176 -2.44 -31.67 29.59
N PRO A 177 -3.69 -32.05 29.94
CA PRO A 177 -3.96 -33.31 30.63
C PRO A 177 -3.66 -34.57 29.81
N PHE A 178 -3.59 -34.46 28.48
CA PHE A 178 -3.43 -35.58 27.56
C PHE A 178 -1.99 -35.72 27.03
N ILE A 179 -1.07 -34.85 27.46
CA ILE A 179 0.32 -34.86 26.98
C ILE A 179 1.15 -35.87 27.77
N ASP A 180 1.54 -36.95 27.09
CA ASP A 180 2.54 -37.90 27.58
C ASP A 180 3.93 -37.28 27.50
N ILE A 181 4.63 -37.24 28.64
CA ILE A 181 6.06 -36.89 28.71
C ILE A 181 6.77 -38.21 28.91
N GLU A 182 7.41 -38.74 27.88
CA GLU A 182 8.35 -39.84 28.06
C GLU A 182 9.59 -39.28 28.78
N GLY A 183 10.16 -40.05 29.71
CA GLY A 183 11.18 -39.60 30.66
C GLY A 183 12.32 -38.75 30.05
N ALA A 184 12.93 -37.91 30.88
CA ALA A 184 14.08 -37.05 30.58
C ALA A 184 14.10 -36.41 29.16
N GLY A 185 12.99 -35.79 28.75
CA GLY A 185 13.01 -34.71 27.75
C GLY A 185 12.17 -34.89 26.49
N GLY A 186 11.46 -36.00 26.30
CA GLY A 186 10.69 -36.25 25.08
C GLY A 186 9.23 -35.81 25.16
N LEU A 187 8.93 -34.54 24.87
CA LEU A 187 7.56 -34.07 24.61
C LEU A 187 7.15 -34.44 23.18
N LYS A 188 6.07 -35.22 23.01
CA LYS A 188 5.43 -35.46 21.70
C LYS A 188 4.68 -34.21 21.25
N MET A 189 5.42 -33.27 20.70
CA MET A 189 4.92 -32.05 20.06
C MET A 189 5.53 -31.93 18.67
N SER A 190 4.73 -31.46 17.72
CA SER A 190 5.22 -31.05 16.40
C SER A 190 6.19 -29.87 16.52
N ASP A 191 7.06 -29.69 15.53
CA ASP A 191 8.02 -28.57 15.52
C ASP A 191 7.31 -27.20 15.51
N SER A 192 6.11 -27.13 14.95
CA SER A 192 5.24 -25.95 15.01
C SER A 192 4.71 -25.68 16.43
N GLU A 193 4.27 -26.70 17.16
CA GLU A 193 3.79 -26.56 18.54
C GLU A 193 4.92 -26.18 19.50
N LYS A 194 6.13 -26.69 19.29
CA LYS A 194 7.31 -26.32 20.08
C LYS A 194 7.67 -24.85 19.91
N LYS A 195 7.75 -24.36 18.66
CA LYS A 195 8.02 -22.94 18.38
C LYS A 195 6.97 -22.02 18.99
N LEU A 196 5.71 -22.46 19.04
CA LEU A 196 4.65 -21.68 19.68
C LEU A 196 4.76 -21.72 21.20
N ALA A 197 5.07 -22.89 21.78
CA ALA A 197 5.29 -23.06 23.22
C ALA A 197 6.41 -22.16 23.76
N ASP A 198 7.46 -21.93 22.98
CA ASP A 198 8.59 -21.03 23.34
C ASP A 198 8.14 -19.57 23.52
N ASN A 199 7.03 -19.17 22.90
CA ASN A 199 6.48 -17.81 22.98
C ASN A 199 5.36 -17.67 24.02
N ILE A 200 4.94 -18.78 24.65
CA ILE A 200 3.88 -18.76 25.67
C ILE A 200 4.51 -18.59 27.05
N SER A 201 4.20 -17.46 27.68
CA SER A 201 4.53 -17.22 29.08
C SER A 201 3.49 -17.85 30.01
N CYS A 202 3.91 -18.27 31.20
CA CYS A 202 3.04 -18.76 32.26
C CYS A 202 3.21 -17.92 33.53
N THR A 203 2.10 -17.54 34.15
CA THR A 203 2.09 -16.95 35.49
C THR A 203 1.34 -17.87 36.45
N PHE A 204 1.98 -18.24 37.56
CA PHE A 204 1.42 -19.16 38.55
C PHE A 204 0.87 -18.44 39.77
N TYR A 205 -0.36 -18.78 40.14
CA TYR A 205 -1.00 -18.37 41.39
C TYR A 205 -1.53 -19.61 42.12
N GLY A 206 -0.90 -20.03 43.21
CA GLY A 206 -1.33 -21.25 43.90
C GLY A 206 -1.10 -21.21 45.41
N ASP A 207 -1.77 -22.13 46.10
CA ASP A 207 -1.64 -22.37 47.53
C ASP A 207 -0.59 -23.44 47.85
N TYR A 208 0.28 -23.73 46.88
CA TYR A 208 1.35 -24.71 46.99
C TYR A 208 2.67 -24.01 47.27
N GLU A 209 3.45 -24.56 48.21
CA GLU A 209 4.84 -24.13 48.40
C GLU A 209 5.71 -24.79 47.32
N LEU A 210 6.25 -23.98 46.41
CA LEU A 210 7.12 -24.42 45.32
C LEU A 210 8.52 -23.81 45.50
N GLU A 211 9.57 -24.54 45.12
CA GLU A 211 10.93 -23.99 45.10
C GLU A 211 11.07 -22.90 44.03
N GLN A 212 10.42 -23.10 42.87
CA GLN A 212 10.37 -22.14 41.78
C GLN A 212 9.01 -22.19 41.08
N ASN A 213 8.45 -21.02 40.78
CA ASN A 213 7.21 -20.90 40.02
C ASN A 213 7.49 -21.10 38.52
N PRO A 214 6.59 -21.78 37.77
CA PRO A 214 6.73 -21.92 36.34
C PRO A 214 6.51 -20.57 35.65
N THR A 215 7.36 -20.29 34.67
CA THR A 215 7.35 -19.07 33.85
C THR A 215 7.13 -19.37 32.37
N THR A 216 7.29 -20.64 31.96
CA THR A 216 7.10 -21.11 30.58
C THR A 216 6.01 -22.16 30.48
N TYR A 217 5.51 -22.40 29.26
CA TYR A 217 4.54 -23.46 28.99
C TYR A 217 5.04 -24.86 29.41
N ILE A 218 6.33 -25.15 29.18
CA ILE A 218 6.94 -26.45 29.48
C ILE A 218 7.08 -26.67 30.99
N GLU A 219 7.53 -25.67 31.73
CA GLU A 219 7.61 -25.71 33.20
C GLU A 219 6.23 -25.92 33.83
N ALA A 220 5.20 -25.27 33.29
CA ALA A 220 3.83 -25.42 33.75
C ALA A 220 3.30 -26.85 33.56
N LEU A 221 3.63 -27.49 32.42
CA LEU A 221 3.28 -28.88 32.15
C LEU A 221 3.94 -29.84 33.15
N GLN A 222 5.20 -29.61 33.48
CA GLN A 222 5.93 -30.41 34.47
C GLN A 222 5.28 -30.26 35.85
N LEU A 223 5.04 -29.02 36.29
CA LEU A 223 4.38 -28.75 37.56
C LEU A 223 2.99 -29.40 37.65
N TYR A 224 2.20 -29.35 36.58
CA TYR A 224 0.86 -29.96 36.54
C TYR A 224 0.89 -31.45 36.91
N LYS A 225 1.93 -32.20 36.50
CA LYS A 225 2.07 -33.63 36.83
C LYS A 225 2.46 -33.85 38.29
N GLU A 226 3.10 -32.88 38.92
CA GLU A 226 3.56 -32.97 40.31
C GLU A 226 2.46 -32.57 41.31
N LEU A 227 1.57 -31.63 40.95
CA LEU A 227 0.50 -31.09 41.80
C LEU A 227 -0.29 -32.15 42.59
N PRO A 228 -0.74 -33.27 42.01
CA PRO A 228 -1.50 -34.29 42.76
C PRO A 228 -0.72 -34.91 43.92
N SER A 229 0.62 -34.93 43.83
CA SER A 229 1.50 -35.54 44.83
C SER A 229 1.93 -34.57 45.93
N LEU A 230 1.98 -33.27 45.64
CA LEU A 230 2.44 -32.23 46.57
C LEU A 230 1.54 -32.15 47.80
N LEU A 231 0.22 -32.02 47.62
CA LEU A 231 -0.72 -31.90 48.75
C LEU A 231 -0.90 -33.23 49.50
N ARG A 232 -0.74 -34.37 48.81
CA ARG A 232 -0.83 -35.71 49.45
C ARG A 232 0.30 -35.95 50.45
N LYS A 233 1.49 -35.41 50.19
CA LYS A 233 2.66 -35.55 51.09
C LYS A 233 2.59 -34.59 52.28
N ARG A 234 1.80 -33.52 52.18
CA ARG A 234 1.71 -32.45 53.18
C ARG A 234 0.25 -32.04 53.46
N GLU A 235 -0.58 -33.00 53.87
CA GLU A 235 -2.01 -32.75 54.08
C GLU A 235 -2.30 -31.71 55.19
N ASN A 236 -1.34 -31.47 56.09
CA ASN A 236 -1.42 -30.42 57.11
C ASN A 236 -1.22 -29.00 56.56
N ASP A 237 -0.68 -28.86 55.35
CA ASP A 237 -0.44 -27.58 54.68
C ASP A 237 -1.67 -27.13 53.86
N ALA A 238 -2.75 -27.92 53.87
CA ALA A 238 -4.00 -27.56 53.21
C ALA A 238 -4.56 -26.26 53.81
N VAL A 239 -4.93 -25.32 52.94
CA VAL A 239 -5.48 -24.02 53.30
C VAL A 239 -7.02 -24.04 53.29
N PRO A 240 -7.69 -23.14 54.02
CA PRO A 240 -9.13 -22.96 53.91
C PRO A 240 -9.54 -22.61 52.47
N MET A 241 -10.50 -23.35 51.93
CA MET A 241 -11.07 -23.12 50.60
C MET A 241 -12.46 -22.48 50.71
N LYS A 242 -13.29 -23.03 51.60
CA LYS A 242 -14.66 -22.56 51.88
C LYS A 242 -14.96 -22.59 53.37
N ALA A 243 -15.85 -21.72 53.81
CA ALA A 243 -16.32 -21.68 55.19
C ALA A 243 -17.84 -21.51 55.27
N TRP A 244 -18.44 -22.12 56.29
CA TRP A 244 -19.85 -21.96 56.63
C TRP A 244 -19.98 -21.09 57.88
N LEU A 245 -20.76 -20.02 57.73
CA LEU A 245 -20.96 -19.00 58.73
C LEU A 245 -22.34 -19.16 59.37
N TYR A 246 -22.36 -19.34 60.69
CA TYR A 246 -23.59 -19.43 61.46
C TYR A 246 -23.94 -18.06 62.07
N PRO A 247 -25.18 -17.57 61.90
CA PRO A 247 -25.57 -16.23 62.33
C PRO A 247 -25.68 -16.12 63.86
N LEU A 248 -25.01 -15.12 64.44
CA LEU A 248 -25.02 -14.87 65.88
C LEU A 248 -26.39 -14.48 66.41
N ALA A 249 -27.23 -13.86 65.57
CA ALA A 249 -28.62 -13.52 65.91
C ALA A 249 -29.48 -14.73 66.30
N ARG A 250 -29.09 -15.96 65.88
CA ARG A 250 -29.74 -17.20 66.32
C ARG A 250 -29.32 -17.65 67.73
N LEU A 251 -28.17 -17.19 68.21
CA LEU A 251 -27.67 -17.46 69.56
C LEU A 251 -28.12 -16.39 70.55
N SER A 252 -28.19 -15.12 70.13
CA SER A 252 -28.64 -14.00 70.96
C SER A 252 -29.26 -12.89 70.13
N LYS A 253 -30.43 -12.39 70.55
CA LYS A 253 -31.10 -11.23 69.91
C LYS A 253 -30.33 -9.92 70.04
N LYS A 254 -29.33 -9.84 70.92
CA LYS A 254 -28.48 -8.66 71.09
C LYS A 254 -27.39 -8.54 70.01
N ALA A 255 -27.09 -9.63 69.31
CA ALA A 255 -26.00 -9.70 68.34
C ALA A 255 -26.20 -8.74 67.15
N ALA A 256 -25.10 -8.40 66.46
CA ALA A 256 -25.21 -7.70 65.18
C ALA A 256 -25.77 -8.62 64.10
N THR A 257 -26.41 -8.00 63.10
CA THR A 257 -27.15 -8.65 62.02
C THR A 257 -26.69 -8.11 60.67
N LEU A 258 -26.77 -8.96 59.64
CA LEU A 258 -26.72 -8.52 58.25
C LEU A 258 -28.13 -8.04 57.88
N GLU A 259 -28.32 -6.72 57.81
CA GLU A 259 -29.63 -6.10 57.65
C GLU A 259 -30.12 -6.17 56.20
N ARG A 260 -29.21 -6.03 55.23
CA ARG A 260 -29.52 -6.00 53.80
C ARG A 260 -28.50 -6.78 52.97
N GLU A 261 -28.98 -7.34 51.87
CA GLU A 261 -28.14 -7.85 50.77
C GLU A 261 -28.18 -6.85 49.62
N ILE A 262 -27.03 -6.59 49.01
CA ILE A 262 -26.95 -5.74 47.82
C ILE A 262 -27.48 -6.53 46.64
N GLN A 263 -28.36 -5.91 45.84
CA GLN A 263 -28.89 -6.54 44.63
C GLN A 263 -27.77 -7.02 43.69
N LYS A 264 -27.84 -8.29 43.28
CA LYS A 264 -26.88 -8.90 42.34
C LYS A 264 -26.72 -8.10 41.05
N THR A 265 -27.80 -7.49 40.56
CA THR A 265 -27.78 -6.65 39.35
C THR A 265 -26.91 -5.40 39.52
N LEU A 266 -26.88 -4.78 40.70
CA LEU A 266 -26.02 -3.62 40.99
C LEU A 266 -24.55 -4.03 41.08
N ILE A 267 -24.28 -5.20 41.65
CA ILE A 267 -22.92 -5.76 41.72
C ILE A 267 -22.39 -6.03 40.32
N THR A 268 -23.16 -6.71 39.46
CA THR A 268 -22.77 -6.96 38.07
C THR A 268 -22.57 -5.67 37.27
N LYS A 269 -23.40 -4.64 37.48
CA LYS A 269 -23.18 -3.31 36.86
C LYS A 269 -21.87 -2.66 37.33
N THR A 270 -21.52 -2.83 38.60
CA THR A 270 -20.26 -2.31 39.17
C THR A 270 -19.05 -3.06 38.63
N GLU A 271 -19.16 -4.39 38.48
CA GLU A 271 -18.15 -5.24 37.83
C GLU A 271 -17.85 -4.75 36.41
N ILE A 272 -18.89 -4.60 35.58
CA ILE A 272 -18.77 -4.16 34.18
C ILE A 272 -18.09 -2.78 34.11
N LEU A 273 -18.52 -1.83 34.94
CA LEU A 273 -17.94 -0.48 34.99
C LEU A 273 -16.44 -0.50 35.30
N LEU A 274 -16.02 -1.28 36.30
CA LEU A 274 -14.60 -1.40 36.66
C LEU A 274 -13.79 -2.09 35.57
N GLU A 275 -14.40 -3.03 34.84
CA GLU A 275 -13.79 -3.68 33.67
C GLU A 275 -13.64 -2.71 32.49
N GLU A 276 -14.62 -1.84 32.24
CA GLU A 276 -14.54 -0.77 31.25
C GLU A 276 -13.40 0.21 31.54
N LEU A 277 -13.27 0.65 32.80
CA LEU A 277 -12.16 1.53 33.21
C LEU A 277 -10.80 0.84 33.06
N ARG A 278 -10.72 -0.45 33.41
CA ARG A 278 -9.50 -1.26 33.21
C ARG A 278 -9.14 -1.40 31.74
N ASN A 279 -10.12 -1.65 30.87
CA ASN A 279 -9.89 -1.74 29.44
C ASN A 279 -9.33 -0.43 28.87
N ALA A 280 -9.79 0.72 29.38
CA ALA A 280 -9.23 2.02 29.02
C ALA A 280 -7.77 2.20 29.49
N GLU A 281 -7.41 1.71 30.69
CA GLU A 281 -6.01 1.69 31.16
C GLU A 281 -5.13 0.82 30.24
N THR A 282 -5.61 -0.36 29.84
CA THR A 282 -4.90 -1.25 28.91
C THR A 282 -4.71 -0.61 27.54
N GLN A 283 -5.73 0.06 27.00
CA GLN A 283 -5.61 0.81 25.74
C GLN A 283 -4.59 1.95 25.84
N CYS A 284 -4.51 2.65 26.98
CA CYS A 284 -3.46 3.65 27.20
C CYS A 284 -2.06 3.01 27.13
N ASN A 285 -1.86 1.85 27.75
CA ASN A 285 -0.58 1.13 27.71
C ASN A 285 -0.21 0.70 26.29
N ASP A 286 -1.17 0.20 25.51
CA ASP A 286 -0.94 -0.19 24.11
C ASP A 286 -0.55 0.98 23.24
N LEU A 287 -1.20 2.14 23.42
CA LEU A 287 -0.82 3.36 22.72
C LEU A 287 0.58 3.82 23.15
N ILE A 288 0.89 3.86 24.45
CA ILE A 288 2.20 4.31 24.94
C ILE A 288 3.36 3.43 24.42
N THR A 289 3.11 2.14 24.21
CA THR A 289 4.10 1.19 23.66
C THR A 289 4.23 1.26 22.14
N ASN A 290 3.31 1.93 21.43
CA ASN A 290 3.39 2.13 19.99
C ASN A 290 4.68 2.88 19.60
N THR A 291 5.38 2.36 18.59
CA THR A 291 6.67 2.89 18.14
C THR A 291 6.55 4.31 17.59
N THR A 292 5.49 4.61 16.84
CA THR A 292 5.22 5.93 16.24
C THR A 292 5.00 7.01 17.31
N ILE A 293 4.36 6.66 18.44
CA ILE A 293 4.16 7.59 19.57
C ILE A 293 5.51 8.07 20.13
N ASN A 294 6.59 7.29 20.01
CA ASN A 294 7.92 7.69 20.50
C ASN A 294 8.54 8.83 19.69
N ASP A 295 8.09 9.06 18.47
CA ASP A 295 8.55 10.19 17.64
C ASP A 295 7.71 11.46 17.90
N PHE A 296 6.47 11.29 18.36
CA PHE A 296 5.53 12.38 18.64
C PHE A 296 5.19 12.48 20.14
N GLN A 297 6.09 13.13 20.89
CA GLN A 297 5.99 13.25 22.35
C GLN A 297 4.71 13.96 22.84
N ASP A 298 4.11 14.81 22.01
CA ASP A 298 2.88 15.52 22.35
C ASP A 298 1.67 14.58 22.47
N VAL A 299 1.56 13.59 21.58
CA VAL A 299 0.55 12.51 21.67
C VAL A 299 0.82 11.66 22.90
N ARG A 300 2.08 11.26 23.10
CA ARG A 300 2.50 10.47 24.27
C ARG A 300 2.10 11.14 25.58
N ARG A 301 2.30 12.46 25.67
CA ARG A 301 1.92 13.26 26.85
C ARG A 301 0.41 13.25 27.07
N ARG A 302 -0.41 13.41 26.02
CA ARG A 302 -1.88 13.34 26.13
C ARG A 302 -2.36 11.98 26.67
N VAL A 303 -1.85 10.88 26.12
CA VAL A 303 -2.20 9.53 26.58
C VAL A 303 -1.78 9.30 28.05
N LYS A 304 -0.57 9.74 28.44
CA LYS A 304 -0.12 9.68 29.85
C LYS A 304 -0.99 10.52 30.79
N THR A 305 -1.44 11.68 30.34
CA THR A 305 -2.38 12.51 31.11
C THR A 305 -3.70 11.76 31.31
N LEU A 306 -4.28 11.16 30.27
CA LEU A 306 -5.49 10.35 30.41
C LEU A 306 -5.29 9.20 31.41
N GLN A 307 -4.18 8.47 31.29
CA GLN A 307 -3.83 7.38 32.20
C GLN A 307 -3.81 7.85 33.66
N ALA A 308 -3.15 8.97 33.96
CA ALA A 308 -3.13 9.52 35.31
C ALA A 308 -4.53 9.93 35.81
N LEU A 309 -5.38 10.49 34.93
CA LEU A 309 -6.75 10.87 35.28
C LEU A 309 -7.64 9.65 35.54
N LEU A 310 -7.48 8.56 34.78
CA LEU A 310 -8.17 7.29 34.99
C LEU A 310 -7.83 6.69 36.36
N GLU A 311 -6.55 6.64 36.72
CA GLU A 311 -6.09 6.13 38.01
C GLU A 311 -6.70 6.91 39.19
N VAL A 312 -6.70 8.24 39.13
CA VAL A 312 -7.32 9.08 40.17
C VAL A 312 -8.83 8.83 40.25
N TYR A 313 -9.52 8.76 39.11
CA TYR A 313 -10.97 8.51 39.07
C TYR A 313 -11.33 7.15 39.67
N LYS A 314 -10.58 6.10 39.32
CA LYS A 314 -10.75 4.75 39.85
C LYS A 314 -10.58 4.70 41.37
N VAL A 315 -9.56 5.37 41.92
CA VAL A 315 -9.38 5.48 43.38
C VAL A 315 -10.59 6.14 44.05
N ILE A 316 -11.14 7.21 43.48
CA ILE A 316 -12.34 7.89 44.01
C ILE A 316 -13.54 6.95 44.00
N PHE A 317 -13.75 6.23 42.90
CA PHE A 317 -14.85 5.28 42.76
C PHE A 317 -14.73 4.11 43.76
N LEU A 318 -13.55 3.51 43.88
CA LEU A 318 -13.28 2.41 44.82
C LEU A 318 -13.45 2.84 46.29
N LYS A 319 -13.02 4.06 46.66
CA LYS A 319 -13.27 4.62 48.00
C LYS A 319 -14.76 4.75 48.30
N ALA A 320 -15.56 5.11 47.31
CA ALA A 320 -17.00 5.23 47.49
C ALA A 320 -17.66 3.85 47.70
N LEU A 321 -17.23 2.83 46.95
CA LEU A 321 -17.66 1.44 47.16
C LEU A 321 -17.27 0.91 48.55
N HIS A 322 -16.02 1.13 48.95
CA HIS A 322 -15.49 0.75 50.27
C HIS A 322 -16.37 1.27 51.42
N ARG A 323 -16.85 2.52 51.30
CA ARG A 323 -17.74 3.14 52.28
C ARG A 323 -19.17 2.61 52.21
N LEU A 324 -19.74 2.49 51.01
CA LEU A 324 -21.17 2.18 50.84
C LEU A 324 -21.52 0.72 51.09
N ILE A 325 -20.65 -0.23 50.72
CA ILE A 325 -20.97 -1.65 50.83
C ILE A 325 -21.27 -2.06 52.29
N PRO A 326 -20.44 -1.70 53.29
CA PRO A 326 -20.74 -2.02 54.68
C PRO A 326 -21.95 -1.23 55.22
N ALA A 327 -22.13 0.02 54.78
CA ALA A 327 -23.24 0.87 55.19
C ALA A 327 -24.60 0.31 54.73
N ILE A 328 -24.68 -0.20 53.49
CA ILE A 328 -25.88 -0.84 52.96
C ILE A 328 -26.18 -2.12 53.73
N ARG A 329 -25.18 -2.99 53.87
CA ARG A 329 -25.31 -4.27 54.59
C ARG A 329 -25.63 -4.11 56.07
N GLY A 330 -25.14 -3.05 56.69
CA GLY A 330 -25.44 -2.65 58.07
C GLY A 330 -26.77 -1.90 58.24
N GLY A 331 -27.47 -1.61 57.14
CA GLY A 331 -28.80 -0.98 57.15
C GLY A 331 -28.80 0.54 57.30
N THR A 332 -27.64 1.20 57.38
CA THR A 332 -27.55 2.67 57.48
C THR A 332 -27.79 3.36 56.14
N GLU A 333 -27.57 2.66 55.02
CA GLU A 333 -27.80 3.16 53.65
C GLU A 333 -28.67 2.19 52.84
N GLN A 334 -29.37 2.72 51.82
CA GLN A 334 -30.18 1.91 50.88
C GLN A 334 -29.36 1.53 49.64
N ASP A 335 -29.75 0.45 48.95
CA ASP A 335 -29.19 0.05 47.65
C ASP A 335 -29.22 1.19 46.61
N GLN A 336 -30.15 2.15 46.76
CA GLN A 336 -30.23 3.35 45.92
C GLN A 336 -28.92 4.14 45.92
N ALA A 337 -28.19 4.22 47.05
CA ALA A 337 -26.93 4.96 47.11
C ALA A 337 -25.86 4.38 46.15
N LEU A 338 -25.82 3.05 45.98
CA LEU A 338 -24.94 2.41 45.01
C LEU A 338 -25.44 2.65 43.57
N SER A 339 -26.75 2.60 43.37
CA SER A 339 -27.38 2.92 42.08
C SER A 339 -27.05 4.35 41.62
N ASP A 340 -27.05 5.31 42.54
CA ASP A 340 -26.74 6.71 42.26
C ASP A 340 -25.28 6.90 41.82
N ILE A 341 -24.33 6.22 42.47
CA ILE A 341 -22.91 6.22 42.06
C ILE A 341 -22.72 5.67 40.64
N ILE A 342 -23.42 4.58 40.30
CA ILE A 342 -23.38 4.01 38.95
C ILE A 342 -23.98 5.01 37.95
N ALA A 343 -25.11 5.64 38.27
CA ALA A 343 -25.76 6.63 37.41
C ALA A 343 -24.86 7.87 37.19
N ILE A 344 -24.13 8.28 38.21
CA ILE A 344 -23.13 9.34 38.14
C ILE A 344 -22.02 8.97 37.15
N HIS A 345 -21.48 7.76 37.21
CA HIS A 345 -20.49 7.30 36.24
C HIS A 345 -21.03 7.34 34.80
N GLN A 346 -22.25 6.84 34.58
CA GLN A 346 -22.87 6.79 33.25
C GLN A 346 -23.10 8.17 32.61
N LYS A 347 -23.30 9.20 33.44
CA LYS A 347 -23.38 10.61 33.00
C LYS A 347 -22.01 11.28 32.89
N SER A 348 -20.96 10.65 33.40
CA SER A 348 -19.62 11.22 33.42
C SER A 348 -18.92 11.06 32.06
N PRO A 349 -17.93 11.91 31.76
CA PRO A 349 -17.08 11.75 30.59
C PRO A 349 -16.17 10.52 30.67
N PHE A 350 -16.09 9.82 31.82
CA PHE A 350 -15.33 8.57 32.00
C PHE A 350 -16.08 7.31 31.56
N ARG A 351 -17.29 7.44 31.00
CA ARG A 351 -18.03 6.28 30.46
C ARG A 351 -17.29 5.67 29.25
N ALA A 352 -17.41 4.36 29.08
CA ALA A 352 -16.69 3.61 28.05
C ALA A 352 -16.82 4.20 26.64
N GLU A 353 -18.02 4.62 26.23
CA GLU A 353 -18.27 5.21 24.91
C GLU A 353 -17.38 6.44 24.63
N LYS A 354 -17.29 7.39 25.57
CA LYS A 354 -16.50 8.61 25.38
C LYS A 354 -14.99 8.33 25.43
N LEU A 355 -14.56 7.39 26.27
CA LEU A 355 -13.17 6.94 26.32
C LEU A 355 -12.76 6.26 25.01
N ASN A 356 -13.56 5.32 24.52
CA ASN A 356 -13.32 4.60 23.26
C ASN A 356 -13.29 5.57 22.07
N GLN A 357 -14.23 6.52 22.00
CA GLN A 357 -14.21 7.55 20.96
C GLN A 357 -12.90 8.38 21.01
N TRP A 358 -12.41 8.72 22.19
CA TRP A 358 -11.12 9.42 22.33
C TRP A 358 -9.94 8.55 21.88
N PHE A 359 -9.93 7.25 22.19
CA PHE A 359 -8.90 6.32 21.73
C PHE A 359 -8.90 6.16 20.21
N GLU A 360 -10.07 5.97 19.59
CA GLU A 360 -10.23 5.88 18.13
C GLU A 360 -9.71 7.14 17.42
N ASN A 361 -9.99 8.32 17.98
CA ASN A 361 -9.48 9.59 17.47
C ASN A 361 -7.94 9.66 17.55
N ASN A 362 -7.33 9.23 18.66
CA ASN A 362 -5.88 9.22 18.80
C ASN A 362 -5.21 8.18 17.87
N GLN A 363 -5.83 7.01 17.67
CA GLN A 363 -5.36 6.02 16.71
C GLN A 363 -5.42 6.56 15.28
N SER A 364 -6.50 7.27 14.91
CA SER A 364 -6.65 7.89 13.60
C SER A 364 -5.61 9.00 13.36
N GLU A 365 -5.35 9.83 14.37
CA GLU A 365 -4.29 10.85 14.33
C GLU A 365 -2.91 10.21 14.17
N LEU A 366 -2.61 9.13 14.90
CA LEU A 366 -1.34 8.41 14.76
C LEU A 366 -1.16 7.76 13.40
N HIS A 367 -2.22 7.18 12.84
CA HIS A 367 -2.20 6.63 11.50
C HIS A 367 -1.85 7.72 10.48
N LEU A 368 -2.43 8.91 10.60
CA LEU A 368 -2.08 10.06 9.77
C LEU A 368 -0.62 10.46 9.93
N LEU A 369 -0.12 10.56 11.17
CA LEU A 369 1.29 10.90 11.42
C LEU A 369 2.25 9.87 10.80
N ASN A 370 1.94 8.58 10.93
CA ASN A 370 2.71 7.50 10.32
C ASN A 370 2.71 7.60 8.79
N LEU A 371 1.53 7.82 8.18
CA LEU A 371 1.40 7.98 6.73
C LEU A 371 2.29 9.11 6.20
N TYR A 372 2.25 10.29 6.85
CA TYR A 372 3.02 11.45 6.41
C TYR A 372 4.53 11.28 6.63
N THR A 373 4.93 10.67 7.75
CA THR A 373 6.35 10.41 8.04
C THR A 373 6.95 9.34 7.13
N GLN A 374 6.20 8.30 6.76
CA GLN A 374 6.63 7.31 5.76
C GLN A 374 6.89 7.93 4.38
N GLN A 375 6.02 8.86 3.96
CA GLN A 375 6.17 9.60 2.71
C GLN A 375 7.37 10.56 2.70
N LEU A 376 7.84 10.97 3.89
CA LEU A 376 9.00 11.83 4.10
C LEU A 376 10.22 11.05 4.62
N SER A 377 10.34 9.76 4.25
CA SER A 377 11.50 8.95 4.60
C SER A 377 12.82 9.64 4.20
N GLY A 378 13.75 9.71 5.16
CA GLY A 378 15.01 10.45 5.03
C GLY A 378 15.01 11.84 5.68
N VAL A 379 13.86 12.37 6.07
CA VAL A 379 13.78 13.63 6.84
C VAL A 379 13.72 13.33 8.35
N PRO A 380 14.68 13.82 9.16
CA PRO A 380 14.70 13.53 10.59
C PRO A 380 13.54 14.20 11.35
N ILE A 381 12.93 13.45 12.26
CA ILE A 381 11.89 13.94 13.18
C ILE A 381 12.55 14.50 14.43
N VAL A 382 12.25 15.76 14.75
CA VAL A 382 12.79 16.47 15.90
C VAL A 382 11.81 16.36 17.08
N LYS A 383 12.18 15.54 18.06
CA LYS A 383 11.33 15.17 19.19
C LYS A 383 11.11 16.29 20.21
N TYR A 384 12.07 17.21 20.34
CA TYR A 384 12.08 18.25 21.37
C TYR A 384 12.52 19.60 20.80
N SER A 385 12.02 20.70 21.37
CA SER A 385 12.39 22.07 20.98
C SER A 385 13.89 22.34 21.12
N ALA A 386 14.55 21.77 22.12
CA ALA A 386 16.00 21.91 22.31
C ALA A 386 16.81 21.35 21.12
N LEU A 387 16.37 20.23 20.54
CA LEU A 387 17.03 19.65 19.36
C LEU A 387 16.84 20.54 18.13
N LEU A 388 15.67 21.17 17.97
CA LEU A 388 15.45 22.14 16.90
C LEU A 388 16.39 23.34 17.07
N ASN A 389 16.51 23.86 18.30
CA ASN A 389 17.43 24.97 18.58
C ASN A 389 18.88 24.63 18.23
N ASN A 390 19.34 23.41 18.55
CA ASN A 390 20.70 22.95 18.18
C ASN A 390 20.92 22.95 16.67
N ILE A 391 19.91 22.57 15.88
CA ILE A 391 19.98 22.61 14.40
C ILE A 391 19.99 24.06 13.89
N LEU A 392 19.21 24.94 14.51
CA LEU A 392 19.10 26.35 14.11
C LEU A 392 20.36 27.17 14.39
N ILE A 393 21.17 26.79 15.37
CA ILE A 393 22.42 27.49 15.72
C ILE A 393 23.68 26.85 15.13
N ASP A 394 23.55 25.75 14.37
CA ASP A 394 24.68 25.09 13.72
C ASP A 394 25.33 26.06 12.71
N PRO A 395 26.62 26.43 12.89
CA PRO A 395 27.28 27.39 12.01
C PRO A 395 27.45 26.89 10.57
N ASN A 396 27.31 25.59 10.31
CA ASN A 396 27.42 25.01 8.97
C ASN A 396 26.07 25.00 8.21
N VAL A 397 24.98 25.40 8.85
CA VAL A 397 23.62 25.38 8.29
C VAL A 397 23.12 26.82 8.14
N ASP A 398 22.98 27.30 6.91
CA ASP A 398 22.43 28.64 6.65
C ASP A 398 20.90 28.64 6.68
N THR A 399 20.27 27.57 6.15
CA THR A 399 18.83 27.49 5.96
C THR A 399 18.25 26.21 6.56
N VAL A 400 17.15 26.33 7.30
CA VAL A 400 16.39 25.19 7.83
C VAL A 400 14.94 25.27 7.35
N VAL A 401 14.47 24.21 6.70
CA VAL A 401 13.10 24.08 6.19
C VAL A 401 12.39 23.01 7.02
N CYS A 402 11.41 23.43 7.81
CA CYS A 402 10.69 22.56 8.73
C CYS A 402 9.31 22.20 8.19
N PHE A 403 9.02 20.90 8.08
CA PHE A 403 7.65 20.41 7.95
C PHE A 403 7.01 20.34 9.34
N CYS A 404 6.09 21.26 9.61
CA CYS A 404 5.53 21.45 10.95
C CYS A 404 4.13 20.88 11.06
N PHE A 405 3.90 19.96 11.99
CA PHE A 405 2.55 19.67 12.50
C PHE A 405 2.16 20.75 13.51
N THR A 406 1.28 21.66 13.10
CA THR A 406 0.93 22.89 13.83
C THR A 406 -0.22 22.72 14.81
N SER A 407 -1.07 21.71 14.60
CA SER A 407 -2.25 21.43 15.44
C SER A 407 -2.04 20.31 16.45
N LEU A 408 -0.94 19.56 16.35
CA LEU A 408 -0.66 18.42 17.24
C LEU A 408 -0.45 18.82 18.72
N LYS A 409 0.00 20.06 18.95
CA LYS A 409 0.30 20.63 20.28
C LYS A 409 -0.87 21.35 20.94
N TYR A 410 -2.04 21.39 20.31
CA TYR A 410 -3.21 22.03 20.90
C TYR A 410 -3.60 21.35 22.21
N GLU A 411 -4.23 22.13 23.09
CA GLU A 411 -4.81 21.58 24.31
C GLU A 411 -5.93 20.61 23.93
N ASP A 412 -5.97 19.45 24.58
CA ASP A 412 -7.01 18.45 24.35
C ASP A 412 -8.29 18.85 25.12
N PRO A 413 -9.39 19.18 24.44
CA PRO A 413 -10.61 19.64 25.11
C PRO A 413 -11.21 18.57 26.03
N TYR A 414 -11.11 17.30 25.62
CA TYR A 414 -11.64 16.18 26.40
C TYR A 414 -10.84 15.97 27.69
N LEU A 415 -9.50 15.97 27.63
CA LEU A 415 -8.66 15.88 28.84
C LEU A 415 -8.87 17.06 29.80
N SER A 416 -9.13 18.25 29.25
CA SER A 416 -9.45 19.45 30.02
C SER A 416 -10.77 19.29 30.79
N ILE A 417 -11.79 18.72 30.16
CA ILE A 417 -13.06 18.36 30.79
C ILE A 417 -12.83 17.36 31.93
N LEU A 418 -12.09 16.26 31.67
CA LEU A 418 -11.79 15.24 32.69
C LEU A 418 -11.07 15.83 33.91
N THR A 419 -10.10 16.70 33.67
CA THR A 419 -9.32 17.38 34.71
C THR A 419 -10.18 18.31 35.56
N LYS A 420 -11.05 19.11 34.94
CA LYS A 420 -11.99 19.99 35.66
C LYS A 420 -12.95 19.17 36.52
N LEU A 421 -13.48 18.08 35.97
CA LEU A 421 -14.37 17.16 36.68
C LEU A 421 -13.70 16.63 37.95
N LEU A 422 -12.44 16.18 37.86
CA LEU A 422 -11.64 15.65 38.99
C LEU A 422 -11.30 16.66 40.09
N LYS A 423 -11.46 17.97 39.86
CA LYS A 423 -11.22 19.02 40.86
C LYS A 423 -12.45 19.40 41.68
N VAL A 424 -13.66 19.09 41.18
CA VAL A 424 -14.92 19.34 41.91
C VAL A 424 -15.12 18.22 42.93
N ASP A 425 -15.63 18.52 44.12
CA ASP A 425 -15.95 17.49 45.12
C ASP A 425 -17.09 16.60 44.61
N LYS A 426 -16.84 15.28 44.54
CA LYS A 426 -17.52 14.39 43.58
C LYS A 426 -18.63 13.56 44.20
N PHE A 427 -19.68 13.40 43.38
CA PHE A 427 -20.93 12.64 43.52
C PHE A 427 -22.20 13.45 43.81
N GLU A 428 -22.12 14.77 44.05
CA GLU A 428 -23.33 15.59 44.27
C GLU A 428 -23.70 16.54 43.11
N ASN A 429 -22.74 17.03 42.30
CA ASN A 429 -23.02 18.06 41.28
C ASN A 429 -22.39 17.74 39.91
N LEU A 430 -22.94 16.73 39.22
CA LEU A 430 -22.63 16.50 37.80
C LEU A 430 -23.71 17.11 36.93
N GLU A 431 -23.59 18.41 36.65
CA GLU A 431 -24.30 18.99 35.51
C GLU A 431 -23.78 18.38 34.21
N THR A 432 -24.67 18.18 33.25
CA THR A 432 -24.37 17.75 31.88
C THR A 432 -23.26 18.61 31.29
N VAL A 433 -22.07 18.03 31.14
CA VAL A 433 -20.96 18.70 30.48
C VAL A 433 -21.35 18.94 29.01
N PRO A 434 -21.19 20.17 28.49
CA PRO A 434 -21.46 20.47 27.09
C PRO A 434 -20.67 19.52 26.18
N GLU A 435 -21.33 18.95 25.17
CA GLU A 435 -20.62 18.26 24.10
C GLU A 435 -19.77 19.29 23.36
N SER A 436 -18.45 19.16 23.48
CA SER A 436 -17.51 19.92 22.66
C SER A 436 -17.61 19.38 21.23
N ALA A 437 -18.38 20.08 20.40
CA ALA A 437 -18.45 19.87 18.95
C ALA A 437 -17.26 20.52 18.22
N GLU A 438 -16.04 20.40 18.76
CA GLU A 438 -14.84 20.84 18.04
C GLU A 438 -14.47 19.79 17.00
N GLN A 439 -14.47 20.20 15.74
CA GLN A 439 -14.05 19.35 14.62
C GLN A 439 -12.54 19.10 14.73
N LEU A 440 -12.16 17.84 14.90
CA LEU A 440 -10.76 17.41 14.97
C LEU A 440 -10.01 17.80 13.69
N TRP A 441 -8.80 18.33 13.83
CA TRP A 441 -8.02 18.88 12.72
C TRP A 441 -7.73 17.85 11.62
N PHE A 442 -7.55 16.58 11.98
CA PHE A 442 -7.32 15.46 11.07
C PHE A 442 -8.60 14.88 10.43
N HIS A 443 -9.78 15.31 10.87
CA HIS A 443 -11.08 14.99 10.26
C HIS A 443 -11.68 16.17 9.48
N ASN A 444 -10.94 17.27 9.33
CA ASN A 444 -11.37 18.42 8.56
C ASN A 444 -11.01 18.22 7.06
N PRO A 445 -11.99 18.12 6.14
CA PRO A 445 -11.72 17.89 4.72
C PRO A 445 -10.90 19.00 4.06
N GLU A 446 -11.15 20.27 4.42
CA GLU A 446 -10.42 21.43 3.87
C GLU A 446 -8.96 21.44 4.30
N LEU A 447 -8.68 21.05 5.56
CA LEU A 447 -7.30 20.89 6.04
C LEU A 447 -6.63 19.69 5.38
N SER A 448 -7.37 18.59 5.17
CA SER A 448 -6.84 17.38 4.52
C SER A 448 -6.30 17.66 3.12
N GLU A 449 -7.01 18.47 2.31
CA GLU A 449 -6.55 18.88 0.98
C GLU A 449 -5.26 19.73 1.06
N LYS A 450 -5.25 20.76 1.91
CA LYS A 450 -4.05 21.60 2.14
C LYS A 450 -2.85 20.81 2.63
N MET A 451 -3.07 19.82 3.49
CA MET A 451 -2.02 18.95 4.03
C MET A 451 -1.42 18.06 2.93
N LYS A 452 -2.25 17.51 2.02
CA LYS A 452 -1.80 16.72 0.87
C LYS A 452 -0.93 17.55 -0.09
N ASP A 453 -1.37 18.76 -0.40
CA ASP A 453 -0.59 19.67 -1.25
C ASP A 453 0.74 20.05 -0.58
N SER A 454 0.70 20.33 0.72
CA SER A 454 1.88 20.70 1.50
C SER A 454 2.91 19.58 1.57
N ILE A 455 2.51 18.32 1.78
CA ILE A 455 3.46 17.21 1.82
C ILE A 455 4.06 16.92 0.44
N PHE A 456 3.26 17.00 -0.63
CA PHE A 456 3.77 16.84 -2.00
C PHE A 456 4.81 17.91 -2.32
N LEU A 457 4.48 19.17 -2.03
CA LEU A 457 5.36 20.31 -2.28
C LEU A 457 6.67 20.22 -1.47
N PHE A 458 6.56 19.89 -0.18
CA PHE A 458 7.72 19.72 0.69
C PHE A 458 8.60 18.56 0.24
N ARG A 459 8.00 17.41 -0.12
CA ARG A 459 8.72 16.20 -0.55
C ARG A 459 9.50 16.46 -1.85
N SER A 460 8.87 17.03 -2.88
CA SER A 460 9.55 17.34 -4.15
C SER A 460 10.69 18.34 -3.93
N PHE A 461 10.47 19.36 -3.09
CA PHE A 461 11.51 20.33 -2.75
C PHE A 461 12.65 19.71 -1.94
N PHE A 462 12.35 18.84 -0.97
CA PHE A 462 13.37 18.08 -0.23
C PHE A 462 14.23 17.23 -1.18
N GLN A 463 13.62 16.44 -2.07
CA GLN A 463 14.37 15.58 -3.00
C GLN A 463 15.28 16.37 -3.95
N ALA A 464 14.85 17.57 -4.36
CA ALA A 464 15.65 18.44 -5.24
C ALA A 464 16.84 19.12 -4.54
N ASN A 465 16.85 19.20 -3.20
CA ASN A 465 17.85 19.95 -2.43
C ASN A 465 18.57 19.11 -1.36
N LYS A 466 18.33 17.79 -1.28
CA LYS A 466 18.88 16.91 -0.23
C LYS A 466 20.41 16.84 -0.21
N ASP A 467 21.06 17.11 -1.33
CA ASP A 467 22.52 17.06 -1.47
C ASP A 467 23.19 18.40 -1.10
N ASP A 468 22.41 19.46 -0.83
CA ASP A 468 22.92 20.76 -0.38
C ASP A 468 23.19 20.74 1.14
N THR A 469 24.47 20.73 1.51
CA THR A 469 24.90 20.70 2.92
C THR A 469 24.53 21.95 3.72
N GLN A 470 24.22 23.09 3.08
CA GLN A 470 23.82 24.33 3.74
C GLN A 470 22.33 24.35 4.11
N ILE A 471 21.52 23.44 3.55
CA ILE A 471 20.08 23.34 3.76
C ILE A 471 19.76 22.11 4.61
N ARG A 472 19.09 22.30 5.74
CA ARG A 472 18.60 21.19 6.57
C ARG A 472 17.08 21.08 6.51
N PHE A 473 16.60 19.85 6.30
CA PHE A 473 15.18 19.52 6.35
C PHE A 473 14.85 18.76 7.63
N VAL A 474 13.75 19.12 8.29
CA VAL A 474 13.33 18.49 9.55
C VAL A 474 11.81 18.40 9.64
N ILE A 475 11.30 17.39 10.35
CA ILE A 475 9.89 17.30 10.75
C ILE A 475 9.79 17.73 12.22
N VAL A 476 8.87 18.63 12.54
CA VAL A 476 8.71 19.18 13.90
C VAL A 476 7.24 19.27 14.29
N SER A 477 6.96 19.26 15.59
CA SER A 477 5.67 19.67 16.12
C SER A 477 5.78 21.04 16.79
N VAL A 478 4.90 21.96 16.41
CA VAL A 478 4.78 23.32 16.97
C VAL A 478 3.30 23.64 17.15
N SER A 479 2.96 24.64 17.96
CA SER A 479 1.59 25.15 18.03
C SER A 479 1.49 26.40 17.17
N ASP A 480 0.50 26.45 16.27
CA ASP A 480 0.23 27.61 15.41
C ASP A 480 -1.22 27.69 14.96
N HIS A 481 -2.01 28.50 15.66
CA HIS A 481 -3.42 28.71 15.32
C HIS A 481 -3.64 29.49 14.02
N SER A 482 -2.62 30.21 13.51
CA SER A 482 -2.73 30.93 12.25
C SER A 482 -2.60 30.01 11.03
N ASN A 483 -2.00 28.84 11.18
CA ASN A 483 -1.79 27.85 10.12
C ASN A 483 -2.20 26.45 10.60
N PRO A 484 -3.50 26.14 10.74
CA PRO A 484 -3.96 24.86 11.29
C PRO A 484 -3.59 23.66 10.40
N GLY A 485 -3.38 22.51 11.04
CA GLY A 485 -2.98 21.25 10.44
C GLY A 485 -1.47 21.14 10.27
N ILE A 486 -0.97 21.59 9.12
CA ILE A 486 0.44 21.51 8.73
C ILE A 486 0.88 22.85 8.13
N SER A 487 2.12 23.23 8.38
CA SER A 487 2.76 24.35 7.69
C SER A 487 4.23 24.05 7.40
N THR A 488 4.78 24.63 6.34
CA THR A 488 6.23 24.65 6.12
C THR A 488 6.80 25.94 6.68
N ARG A 489 7.76 25.83 7.61
CA ARG A 489 8.45 26.99 8.19
C ARG A 489 9.86 27.12 7.64
N LEU A 490 10.28 28.36 7.41
CA LEU A 490 11.61 28.69 6.91
C LEU A 490 12.39 29.47 7.97
N TYR A 491 13.57 28.97 8.30
CA TYR A 491 14.55 29.68 9.12
C TYR A 491 15.81 29.94 8.32
N ARG A 492 16.41 31.11 8.51
CA ARG A 492 17.67 31.51 7.91
C ARG A 492 18.57 32.11 8.99
N LYS A 493 19.81 31.64 9.07
CA LYS A 493 20.80 32.07 10.09
C LYS A 493 20.22 32.05 11.52
N GLY A 494 19.52 30.96 11.84
CA GLY A 494 18.88 30.73 13.13
C GLY A 494 17.62 31.54 13.45
N LYS A 495 17.13 32.39 12.53
CA LYS A 495 15.91 33.19 12.73
C LYS A 495 14.78 32.73 11.82
N MET A 496 13.54 32.71 12.34
CA MET A 496 12.36 32.42 11.53
C MET A 496 12.11 33.57 10.56
N VAL A 497 12.05 33.26 9.26
CA VAL A 497 11.80 34.24 8.20
C VAL A 497 10.35 34.16 7.72
N ASN A 498 9.81 32.95 7.62
CA ASN A 498 8.44 32.73 7.17
C ASN A 498 7.81 31.52 7.91
N ASN A 499 6.60 31.69 8.44
CA ASN A 499 5.87 30.66 9.17
C ASN A 499 4.90 29.84 8.29
N ALA A 500 4.72 30.23 7.03
CA ALA A 500 3.90 29.60 5.98
C ALA A 500 4.65 29.66 4.64
N PHE A 501 5.89 29.20 4.63
CA PHE A 501 6.74 29.17 3.44
C PHE A 501 6.15 28.23 2.38
N GLN A 502 6.01 28.70 1.16
CA GLN A 502 5.67 27.86 0.00
C GLN A 502 6.93 27.65 -0.86
N PRO A 503 7.48 26.42 -0.88
CA PRO A 503 8.55 26.07 -1.80
C PRO A 503 8.14 26.22 -3.27
N VAL A 504 9.15 26.33 -4.14
CA VAL A 504 8.94 26.26 -5.60
C VAL A 504 8.64 24.82 -6.02
N SER A 505 7.51 24.62 -6.71
CA SER A 505 7.09 23.35 -7.32
C SER A 505 7.68 23.15 -8.71
N LYS A 506 7.53 21.92 -9.25
CA LYS A 506 7.90 21.56 -10.61
C LYS A 506 7.33 22.55 -11.63
N PRO A 507 8.17 23.26 -12.40
CA PRO A 507 7.68 24.18 -13.41
C PRO A 507 7.20 23.42 -14.67
N PRO A 508 6.31 24.01 -15.49
CA PRO A 508 5.86 23.41 -16.76
C PRO A 508 7.01 23.14 -17.74
N ALA A 509 6.83 22.22 -18.68
CA ALA A 509 7.83 21.91 -19.70
C ALA A 509 8.26 23.16 -20.51
N PRO A 510 9.55 23.29 -20.87
CA PRO A 510 10.04 24.44 -21.64
C PRO A 510 9.53 24.38 -23.08
N THR A 511 9.20 25.53 -23.67
CA THR A 511 8.92 25.61 -25.11
C THR A 511 10.17 26.06 -25.86
N VAL A 512 10.53 25.37 -26.94
CA VAL A 512 11.72 25.68 -27.73
C VAL A 512 11.33 26.38 -29.02
N ASN A 513 11.83 27.60 -29.23
CA ASN A 513 11.72 28.32 -30.49
C ASN A 513 13.11 28.47 -31.12
N ILE A 514 13.23 28.13 -32.40
CA ILE A 514 14.47 28.23 -33.17
C ILE A 514 14.36 29.44 -34.09
N GLN A 515 15.18 30.48 -33.87
CA GLN A 515 15.23 31.68 -34.71
C GLN A 515 16.68 32.01 -35.07
N ASP A 516 16.98 32.18 -36.36
CA ASP A 516 18.23 32.74 -36.89
C ASP A 516 19.52 32.25 -36.20
N ARG A 517 19.64 30.92 -36.04
CA ARG A 517 20.77 30.19 -35.42
C ARG A 517 20.81 30.18 -33.89
N ASN A 518 19.98 30.96 -33.21
CA ASN A 518 19.84 31.00 -31.75
C ASN A 518 18.65 30.17 -31.28
N MET A 519 18.83 29.50 -30.14
CA MET A 519 17.80 28.68 -29.52
C MET A 519 17.20 29.43 -28.36
N ILE A 520 15.91 29.78 -28.46
CA ILE A 520 15.20 30.56 -27.46
C ILE A 520 14.28 29.61 -26.70
N LEU A 521 14.61 29.39 -25.43
CA LEU A 521 13.76 28.68 -24.48
C LEU A 521 12.76 29.65 -23.89
N LYS A 522 11.48 29.29 -23.95
CA LYS A 522 10.41 29.95 -23.20
C LYS A 522 10.13 29.12 -21.93
N LEU A 523 10.59 29.66 -20.81
CA LEU A 523 10.50 29.13 -19.47
C LEU A 523 9.37 29.81 -18.72
N GLN A 524 8.71 29.08 -17.82
CA GLN A 524 7.62 29.58 -17.02
C GLN A 524 7.98 29.50 -15.54
N LYS A 525 7.52 30.49 -14.76
CA LYS A 525 7.70 30.48 -13.31
C LYS A 525 7.03 29.25 -12.70
N SER A 526 7.55 28.81 -11.56
CA SER A 526 6.92 27.76 -10.78
C SER A 526 5.48 28.15 -10.40
N PRO A 527 4.51 27.22 -10.42
CA PRO A 527 3.15 27.48 -9.95
C PRO A 527 3.06 27.90 -8.49
N THR A 528 4.04 27.53 -7.67
CA THR A 528 4.11 27.86 -6.23
C THR A 528 5.42 28.54 -5.89
N GLY A 529 5.44 29.33 -4.81
CA GLY A 529 6.64 30.02 -4.36
C GLY A 529 7.12 31.13 -5.31
N SER A 530 8.15 31.85 -4.90
CA SER A 530 8.75 32.92 -5.71
C SER A 530 9.91 32.37 -6.54
N THR A 531 9.77 32.42 -7.87
CA THR A 531 10.85 32.10 -8.81
C THR A 531 11.69 33.34 -9.09
N LEU A 532 12.95 33.33 -8.68
CA LEU A 532 13.91 34.41 -8.92
C LEU A 532 14.61 34.28 -10.27
N ARG A 533 14.99 33.05 -10.63
CA ARG A 533 15.69 32.69 -11.86
C ARG A 533 15.50 31.19 -12.16
N PHE A 534 16.07 30.70 -13.25
CA PHE A 534 15.94 29.31 -13.68
C PHE A 534 17.30 28.63 -13.78
N ARG A 535 17.35 27.35 -13.43
CA ARG A 535 18.47 26.45 -13.73
C ARG A 535 18.09 25.64 -14.95
N VAL A 536 18.66 25.96 -16.11
CA VAL A 536 18.47 25.20 -17.34
C VAL A 536 19.45 24.05 -17.37
N GLU A 537 18.93 22.84 -17.56
CA GLU A 537 19.69 21.60 -17.65
C GLU A 537 19.53 21.04 -19.06
N TYR A 538 20.63 20.79 -19.75
CA TYR A 538 20.60 20.31 -21.13
C TYR A 538 21.71 19.31 -21.41
N ARG A 539 21.55 18.47 -22.43
CA ARG A 539 22.59 17.54 -22.86
C ARG A 539 22.45 17.17 -24.32
N ILE A 540 23.57 16.81 -24.94
CA ILE A 540 23.60 16.15 -26.26
C ILE A 540 23.17 14.70 -26.06
N THR A 541 22.32 14.18 -26.94
CA THR A 541 21.91 12.77 -26.92
C THR A 541 22.59 12.04 -28.07
N GLU A 542 23.13 10.85 -27.81
CA GLU A 542 23.30 9.84 -28.87
C GLU A 542 21.95 9.13 -29.07
N VAL A 543 21.67 8.63 -30.27
CA VAL A 543 20.33 8.14 -30.68
C VAL A 543 19.85 6.94 -29.84
N THR A 544 20.75 6.30 -29.08
CA THR A 544 20.52 5.09 -28.28
C THR A 544 20.19 5.33 -26.80
N ASP A 545 20.31 6.56 -26.28
CA ASP A 545 20.21 6.81 -24.83
C ASP A 545 18.76 6.99 -24.34
N SER A 546 18.34 6.23 -23.32
CA SER A 546 17.11 6.55 -22.58
C SER A 546 17.35 7.62 -21.50
N GLU A 547 16.30 8.31 -21.04
CA GLU A 547 16.40 9.28 -19.94
C GLU A 547 16.95 8.63 -18.65
N ALA A 548 16.72 7.32 -18.46
CA ALA A 548 17.09 6.56 -17.28
C ALA A 548 18.55 6.06 -17.27
N ASP A 549 19.26 6.10 -18.41
CA ASP A 549 20.57 5.43 -18.57
C ASP A 549 21.79 6.35 -18.36
N VAL A 550 21.62 7.62 -17.95
CA VAL A 550 22.74 8.58 -18.04
C VAL A 550 22.83 9.59 -16.87
N GLU A 551 24.01 9.62 -16.22
CA GLU A 551 24.29 10.27 -14.92
C GLU A 551 24.58 11.79 -14.93
N LYS A 552 24.73 12.48 -16.09
CA LYS A 552 25.22 13.88 -16.10
C LYS A 552 24.51 14.82 -17.09
N TRP A 553 24.11 16.01 -16.61
CA TRP A 553 23.50 17.10 -17.38
C TRP A 553 24.42 18.32 -17.39
N GLU A 554 24.48 19.06 -18.51
CA GLU A 554 25.08 20.41 -18.53
C GLU A 554 24.12 21.39 -17.88
N VAL A 555 24.65 22.30 -17.07
CA VAL A 555 23.84 23.20 -16.25
C VAL A 555 24.23 24.64 -16.53
N THR A 556 23.23 25.49 -16.79
CA THR A 556 23.39 26.94 -16.87
C THR A 556 22.27 27.65 -16.11
N GLU A 557 22.58 28.76 -15.45
CA GLU A 557 21.57 29.54 -14.71
C GLU A 557 21.21 30.80 -15.48
N THR A 558 19.93 31.18 -15.47
CA THR A 558 19.47 32.43 -16.06
C THR A 558 19.77 33.61 -15.13
N PRO A 559 19.95 34.83 -15.66
CA PRO A 559 20.18 36.01 -14.84
C PRO A 559 18.92 36.41 -14.04
N ASP A 560 17.74 36.11 -14.56
CA ASP A 560 16.44 36.50 -14.02
C ASP A 560 15.34 35.48 -14.37
N ALA A 561 14.08 35.80 -14.03
CA ALA A 561 12.90 35.01 -14.34
C ALA A 561 12.01 35.60 -15.45
N LEU A 562 12.58 36.31 -16.44
CA LEU A 562 11.84 36.93 -17.56
C LEU A 562 11.35 35.93 -18.63
N GLY A 563 11.67 34.65 -18.47
CA GLY A 563 11.07 33.54 -19.22
C GLY A 563 11.69 33.26 -20.59
N ASN A 564 12.24 34.25 -21.31
CA ASN A 564 12.95 33.99 -22.56
C ASN A 564 14.45 33.88 -22.30
N PHE A 565 15.04 32.72 -22.58
CA PHE A 565 16.47 32.47 -22.39
C PHE A 565 17.10 31.93 -23.68
N THR A 566 18.20 32.54 -24.12
CA THR A 566 18.94 32.06 -25.30
C THR A 566 20.00 31.06 -24.89
N LEU A 567 19.83 29.80 -25.29
CA LEU A 567 20.83 28.76 -25.06
C LEU A 567 21.94 28.86 -26.12
N THR A 568 23.15 29.20 -25.68
CA THR A 568 24.34 29.36 -26.54
C THR A 568 25.24 28.13 -26.49
N GLY A 569 26.00 27.85 -27.55
CA GLY A 569 26.96 26.71 -27.58
C GLY A 569 26.40 25.39 -28.10
N VAL A 570 25.15 25.38 -28.56
CA VAL A 570 24.46 24.20 -29.13
C VAL A 570 24.97 23.90 -30.54
N LYS A 571 25.57 22.71 -30.77
CA LYS A 571 26.08 22.25 -32.07
C LYS A 571 24.93 21.93 -33.07
N PRO A 572 25.05 22.28 -34.37
CA PRO A 572 24.11 21.86 -35.41
C PRO A 572 24.04 20.33 -35.56
N ALA A 573 22.88 19.80 -36.00
CA ALA A 573 22.64 18.37 -36.29
C ALA A 573 22.66 17.40 -35.09
N ASN A 574 22.80 17.90 -33.86
CA ASN A 574 22.65 17.10 -32.65
C ASN A 574 21.23 17.23 -32.07
N GLN A 575 20.73 16.14 -31.49
CA GLN A 575 19.54 16.17 -30.64
C GLN A 575 19.93 16.56 -29.22
N TYR A 576 19.02 17.25 -28.54
CA TYR A 576 19.23 17.69 -27.16
C TYR A 576 17.98 17.47 -26.34
N TRP A 577 18.17 16.91 -25.15
CA TRP A 577 17.19 17.01 -24.08
C TRP A 577 17.42 18.32 -23.32
N VAL A 578 16.34 19.07 -23.10
CA VAL A 578 16.34 20.24 -22.21
C VAL A 578 15.24 20.09 -21.18
N ARG A 579 15.59 20.41 -19.93
CA ARG A 579 14.67 20.62 -18.83
C ARG A 579 15.15 21.80 -18.00
N TYR A 580 14.36 22.25 -17.04
CA TYR A 580 14.79 23.32 -16.15
C TYR A 580 14.15 23.24 -14.77
N ARG A 581 14.76 23.91 -13.80
CA ARG A 581 14.25 24.08 -12.44
C ARG A 581 14.01 25.56 -12.16
N ALA A 582 13.00 25.85 -11.37
CA ALA A 582 12.83 27.16 -10.76
C ALA A 582 13.81 27.30 -9.59
N ILE A 583 14.58 28.39 -9.55
CA ILE A 583 15.44 28.76 -8.43
C ILE A 583 14.69 29.78 -7.58
N SER A 584 14.54 29.48 -6.29
CA SER A 584 14.05 30.40 -5.26
C SER A 584 15.21 31.00 -4.47
N GLU A 585 14.90 31.85 -3.49
CA GLU A 585 15.91 32.36 -2.55
C GLU A 585 16.63 31.29 -1.73
N VAL A 586 16.02 30.11 -1.57
CA VAL A 586 16.46 29.10 -0.58
C VAL A 586 16.85 27.76 -1.19
N GLY A 587 16.56 27.53 -2.47
CA GLY A 587 16.79 26.25 -3.13
C GLY A 587 16.06 26.16 -4.46
N VAL A 588 16.11 24.98 -5.08
CA VAL A 588 15.58 24.73 -6.43
C VAL A 588 14.37 23.80 -6.41
N SER A 589 13.51 23.90 -7.41
CA SER A 589 12.40 22.96 -7.61
C SER A 589 12.87 21.62 -8.15
N GLU A 590 11.94 20.66 -8.21
CA GLU A 590 12.04 19.53 -9.13
C GLU A 590 12.19 20.01 -10.59
N ALA A 591 12.85 19.22 -11.43
CA ALA A 591 13.00 19.54 -12.84
C ALA A 591 11.66 19.44 -13.58
N SER A 592 11.45 20.33 -14.54
CA SER A 592 10.36 20.22 -15.52
C SER A 592 10.45 18.89 -16.27
N ASP A 593 9.37 18.52 -16.97
CA ASP A 593 9.48 17.47 -17.98
C ASP A 593 10.52 17.86 -19.03
N SER A 594 11.27 16.85 -19.47
CA SER A 594 12.30 16.98 -20.49
C SER A 594 11.65 17.13 -21.85
N VAL A 595 12.16 18.06 -22.66
CA VAL A 595 11.72 18.27 -24.04
C VAL A 595 12.89 17.98 -24.97
N LEU A 596 12.65 17.12 -25.95
CA LEU A 596 13.59 16.83 -27.03
C LEU A 596 13.40 17.88 -28.12
N PHE A 597 14.51 18.41 -28.64
CA PHE A 597 14.46 19.26 -29.82
C PHE A 597 15.65 19.00 -30.74
N PHE A 598 15.43 19.30 -32.02
CA PHE A 598 16.41 19.14 -33.07
C PHE A 598 16.71 20.49 -33.71
N ARG A 599 18.00 20.82 -33.87
CA ARG A 599 18.41 22.03 -34.58
C ARG A 599 18.41 21.76 -36.09
N GLN A 600 17.46 22.36 -36.82
CA GLN A 600 17.36 22.32 -38.29
C GLN A 600 18.74 22.48 -38.95
N GLY A 601 19.13 21.48 -39.73
CA GLY A 601 20.27 21.51 -40.63
C GLY A 601 19.84 20.99 -41.99
N LYS A 602 20.29 21.64 -43.08
CA LYS A 602 20.24 21.04 -44.40
C LYS A 602 21.09 19.77 -44.38
N LEU A 603 20.48 18.60 -44.56
CA LEU A 603 21.23 17.36 -44.79
C LEU A 603 21.82 17.44 -46.21
N LYS A 604 23.13 17.68 -46.27
CA LYS A 604 23.91 17.55 -47.50
C LYS A 604 24.46 16.13 -47.55
N PHE A 605 24.06 15.36 -48.55
CA PHE A 605 24.73 14.10 -48.85
C PHE A 605 25.84 14.39 -49.85
N SER A 606 27.09 14.24 -49.42
CA SER A 606 28.24 14.22 -50.31
C SER A 606 28.42 12.82 -50.85
N LEU A 607 27.98 12.57 -52.08
CA LEU A 607 28.40 11.40 -52.85
C LEU A 607 29.88 11.56 -53.19
N GLY A 608 30.70 10.56 -52.85
CA GLY A 608 32.15 10.60 -53.05
C GLY A 608 32.55 10.85 -54.52
N GLN A 609 33.63 11.61 -54.72
CA GLN A 609 34.02 12.24 -56.00
C GLN A 609 34.48 11.32 -57.14
N ASN A 610 34.31 10.00 -57.05
CA ASN A 610 34.64 9.10 -58.15
C ASN A 610 33.43 8.23 -58.47
N TRP A 611 33.45 7.66 -59.68
CA TRP A 611 32.66 6.53 -60.14
C TRP A 611 31.58 6.81 -61.19
N ASN A 612 31.74 6.08 -62.29
CA ASN A 612 30.92 6.00 -63.48
C ASN A 612 29.79 4.99 -63.23
N TRP A 613 28.83 5.35 -62.36
CA TRP A 613 27.68 4.49 -62.01
C TRP A 613 26.54 4.67 -63.01
N SER A 614 25.81 3.59 -63.32
CA SER A 614 24.50 3.74 -63.95
C SER A 614 23.60 4.53 -62.99
N PHE A 615 22.76 5.41 -63.53
CA PHE A 615 21.78 6.22 -62.77
C PHE A 615 21.01 5.37 -61.74
N TRP A 616 20.71 4.12 -62.08
CA TRP A 616 20.07 3.11 -61.22
C TRP A 616 20.84 2.74 -59.95
N SER A 617 22.17 2.72 -59.99
CA SER A 617 22.99 2.43 -58.81
C SER A 617 22.99 3.60 -57.82
N ILE A 618 22.92 4.84 -58.32
CA ILE A 618 22.78 6.05 -57.49
C ILE A 618 21.43 6.03 -56.76
N ILE A 619 20.34 5.66 -57.45
CA ILE A 619 19.03 5.57 -56.82
C ILE A 619 18.96 4.46 -55.78
N ASN A 620 19.53 3.27 -56.05
CA ASN A 620 19.55 2.20 -55.04
C ASN A 620 20.40 2.58 -53.83
N GLU A 621 21.54 3.25 -54.01
CA GLU A 621 22.35 3.74 -52.91
C GLU A 621 21.62 4.85 -52.12
N MET A 622 20.94 5.78 -52.80
CA MET A 622 20.08 6.79 -52.18
C MET A 622 18.94 6.16 -51.39
N ARG A 623 18.24 5.18 -51.96
CA ARG A 623 17.20 4.40 -51.28
C ARG A 623 17.77 3.75 -50.02
N THR A 624 18.98 3.18 -50.09
CA THR A 624 19.63 2.53 -48.95
C THR A 624 20.12 3.52 -47.89
N GLN A 625 20.56 4.73 -48.26
CA GLN A 625 20.97 5.77 -47.33
C GLN A 625 19.76 6.48 -46.69
N MET A 626 18.72 6.78 -47.47
CA MET A 626 17.47 7.32 -46.95
C MET A 626 16.78 6.34 -45.99
N LEU A 627 16.73 5.04 -46.30
CA LEU A 627 16.17 4.03 -45.39
C LEU A 627 17.02 3.81 -44.12
N ARG A 628 18.33 4.13 -44.16
CA ARG A 628 19.22 4.13 -42.99
C ARG A 628 19.06 5.37 -42.12
N ASP A 629 18.94 6.55 -42.72
CA ASP A 629 18.88 7.84 -42.00
C ASP A 629 17.44 8.28 -41.61
N LEU A 630 16.38 7.69 -42.19
CA LEU A 630 14.96 7.93 -41.85
C LEU A 630 14.41 6.99 -40.75
N CYS A 631 15.28 6.28 -40.02
CA CYS A 631 14.94 5.45 -38.86
C CYS A 631 13.76 4.47 -39.12
N THR A 632 13.77 3.75 -40.25
CA THR A 632 12.81 2.65 -40.49
C THR A 632 13.45 1.32 -40.12
N SER A 633 12.88 0.59 -39.14
CA SER A 633 13.36 -0.74 -38.69
C SER A 633 13.75 -1.67 -39.84
N GLN A 634 14.86 -2.42 -39.71
CA GLN A 634 15.36 -3.39 -40.71
C GLN A 634 14.46 -4.63 -40.92
N TRP A 635 13.27 -4.67 -40.31
CA TRP A 635 12.27 -5.71 -40.53
C TRP A 635 11.38 -5.34 -41.72
N SER A 636 11.95 -5.42 -42.93
CA SER A 636 11.15 -5.42 -44.15
C SER A 636 10.23 -6.65 -44.21
N PRO A 637 9.12 -6.59 -44.97
CA PRO A 637 8.25 -7.76 -45.20
C PRO A 637 8.99 -9.02 -45.68
N SER A 638 10.09 -8.84 -46.42
CA SER A 638 10.99 -9.92 -46.86
C SER A 638 11.71 -10.63 -45.71
N THR A 639 12.14 -9.94 -44.65
CA THR A 639 12.79 -10.54 -43.48
C THR A 639 11.77 -11.34 -42.66
N ILE A 640 10.56 -10.80 -42.47
CA ILE A 640 9.44 -11.46 -41.76
C ILE A 640 9.05 -12.76 -42.46
N GLN A 641 8.87 -12.74 -43.79
CA GLN A 641 8.54 -13.94 -44.56
C GLN A 641 9.64 -15.03 -44.52
N SER A 642 10.92 -14.64 -44.34
CA SER A 642 12.03 -15.60 -44.31
C SER A 642 12.29 -16.25 -42.95
N GLU A 643 12.04 -15.55 -41.84
CA GLU A 643 12.39 -16.00 -40.48
C GLU A 643 11.19 -16.45 -39.63
N VAL A 644 9.99 -15.95 -39.93
CA VAL A 644 8.76 -16.26 -39.17
C VAL A 644 8.01 -17.42 -39.84
N LYS A 645 7.95 -18.55 -39.15
CA LYS A 645 7.24 -19.76 -39.61
C LYS A 645 5.79 -19.79 -39.09
N LYS A 646 4.91 -20.44 -39.85
CA LYS A 646 3.46 -20.57 -39.55
C LYS A 646 2.80 -19.21 -39.31
N LEU A 647 3.12 -18.26 -40.18
CA LEU A 647 2.59 -16.91 -40.16
C LEU A 647 1.08 -16.94 -40.43
N LEU A 648 0.30 -16.35 -39.52
CA LEU A 648 -1.13 -16.11 -39.65
C LEU A 648 -1.34 -14.61 -39.84
N ASN A 649 -1.79 -14.23 -41.03
CA ASN A 649 -1.99 -12.84 -41.41
C ASN A 649 -3.42 -12.37 -41.14
N ASN A 650 -3.54 -11.17 -40.59
CA ASN A 650 -4.79 -10.46 -40.31
C ASN A 650 -5.90 -11.34 -39.68
N PRO A 651 -5.61 -12.05 -38.57
CA PRO A 651 -6.61 -12.93 -37.95
C PRO A 651 -7.79 -12.13 -37.40
N LYS A 652 -9.00 -12.66 -37.59
CA LYS A 652 -10.20 -12.12 -36.91
C LYS A 652 -10.14 -12.46 -35.43
N LEU A 653 -10.33 -11.46 -34.57
CA LEU A 653 -10.35 -11.65 -33.12
C LEU A 653 -11.76 -11.99 -32.60
N PRO A 654 -11.88 -12.83 -31.54
CA PRO A 654 -10.78 -13.53 -30.88
C PRO A 654 -10.18 -14.61 -31.79
N CYS A 655 -8.86 -14.76 -31.78
CA CYS A 655 -8.17 -15.77 -32.58
C CYS A 655 -7.40 -16.76 -31.70
N VAL A 656 -7.33 -18.00 -32.17
CA VAL A 656 -6.63 -19.09 -31.49
C VAL A 656 -5.59 -19.66 -32.43
N VAL A 657 -4.32 -19.56 -32.03
CA VAL A 657 -3.18 -20.06 -32.79
C VAL A 657 -2.65 -21.30 -32.09
N THR A 658 -2.74 -22.45 -32.75
CA THR A 658 -2.16 -23.70 -32.23
C THR A 658 -0.64 -23.62 -32.23
N VAL A 659 -0.02 -24.00 -31.11
CA VAL A 659 1.44 -24.10 -30.94
C VAL A 659 1.86 -25.56 -31.14
N PRO A 660 2.33 -25.97 -32.33
CA PRO A 660 2.48 -27.40 -32.61
C PRO A 660 3.75 -27.94 -31.97
N GLY A 661 3.59 -28.89 -31.04
CA GLY A 661 4.69 -29.46 -30.24
C GLY A 661 4.94 -28.77 -28.89
N GLY A 662 4.09 -27.81 -28.49
CA GLY A 662 4.25 -27.00 -27.29
C GLY A 662 5.27 -25.87 -27.44
N ILE A 663 5.32 -24.96 -26.46
CA ILE A 663 6.39 -23.96 -26.37
C ILE A 663 7.62 -24.62 -25.73
N LYS A 664 8.81 -24.31 -26.25
CA LYS A 664 10.10 -24.79 -25.72
C LYS A 664 11.15 -23.67 -25.77
N PRO A 665 12.17 -23.71 -24.91
CA PRO A 665 13.25 -22.74 -24.96
C PRO A 665 13.90 -22.65 -26.35
N GLY A 666 14.15 -21.44 -26.82
CA GLY A 666 14.73 -21.18 -28.15
C GLY A 666 13.71 -20.79 -29.24
N ILE A 667 12.42 -20.82 -28.92
CA ILE A 667 11.36 -20.28 -29.78
C ILE A 667 10.99 -18.86 -29.33
N ALA A 668 10.70 -17.97 -30.28
CA ALA A 668 10.02 -16.70 -30.02
C ALA A 668 8.72 -16.61 -30.81
N LEU A 669 7.72 -15.95 -30.24
CA LEU A 669 6.50 -15.57 -30.93
C LEU A 669 6.61 -14.13 -31.38
N CYS A 670 6.38 -13.86 -32.67
CA CYS A 670 6.33 -12.52 -33.25
C CYS A 670 4.87 -12.14 -33.51
N ILE A 671 4.44 -10.99 -32.99
CA ILE A 671 3.09 -10.45 -33.17
C ILE A 671 3.21 -9.00 -33.66
N GLN A 672 2.53 -8.67 -34.74
CA GLN A 672 2.42 -7.31 -35.25
C GLN A 672 0.97 -6.86 -35.20
N GLY A 673 0.73 -5.62 -34.79
CA GLY A 673 -0.62 -5.10 -34.63
C GLY A 673 -0.70 -3.60 -34.50
N VAL A 674 -1.92 -3.10 -34.45
CA VAL A 674 -2.25 -1.70 -34.20
C VAL A 674 -3.24 -1.64 -33.04
N VAL A 675 -2.96 -0.77 -32.07
CA VAL A 675 -3.86 -0.50 -30.94
C VAL A 675 -5.15 0.12 -31.46
N SER A 676 -6.30 -0.44 -31.08
CA SER A 676 -7.59 0.13 -31.48
C SER A 676 -7.75 1.56 -30.95
N GLU A 677 -8.42 2.43 -31.72
CA GLU A 677 -8.84 3.74 -31.24
C GLU A 677 -9.98 3.67 -30.21
N ARG A 678 -10.68 2.53 -30.12
CA ARG A 678 -11.72 2.32 -29.12
C ARG A 678 -11.09 2.09 -27.75
N ASP A 679 -11.68 2.67 -26.72
CA ASP A 679 -11.31 2.37 -25.34
C ASP A 679 -11.54 0.90 -25.01
N GLY A 680 -10.49 0.22 -24.55
CA GLY A 680 -10.55 -1.17 -24.14
C GLY A 680 -9.18 -1.79 -23.97
N SER A 681 -9.12 -2.89 -23.23
CA SER A 681 -7.92 -3.71 -23.07
C SER A 681 -7.85 -4.82 -24.13
N PHE A 682 -6.68 -5.39 -24.31
CA PHE A 682 -6.47 -6.61 -25.10
C PHE A 682 -5.44 -7.52 -24.42
N SER A 683 -5.41 -8.80 -24.79
CA SER A 683 -4.55 -9.78 -24.14
C SER A 683 -3.99 -10.82 -25.09
N PHE A 684 -2.78 -11.28 -24.77
CA PHE A 684 -2.12 -12.46 -25.35
C PHE A 684 -2.01 -13.55 -24.29
N ASP A 685 -2.79 -14.63 -24.47
CA ASP A 685 -2.92 -15.70 -23.48
C ASP A 685 -2.32 -17.01 -24.00
N HIS A 686 -1.27 -17.50 -23.37
CA HIS A 686 -0.69 -18.82 -23.60
C HIS A 686 -1.47 -19.85 -22.77
N ARG A 687 -2.32 -20.65 -23.41
CA ARG A 687 -3.26 -21.58 -22.74
C ARG A 687 -2.91 -23.05 -22.94
N THR A 688 -3.32 -23.90 -22.00
CA THR A 688 -3.12 -25.35 -22.08
C THR A 688 -4.09 -26.08 -23.02
N GLY A 689 -5.11 -25.37 -23.50
CA GLY A 689 -6.09 -25.85 -24.47
C GLY A 689 -7.02 -24.72 -24.94
N THR A 690 -8.04 -25.09 -25.72
CA THR A 690 -8.97 -24.14 -26.37
C THR A 690 -10.24 -23.86 -25.56
N SER A 691 -10.49 -24.59 -24.49
CA SER A 691 -11.65 -24.37 -23.61
C SER A 691 -11.46 -23.13 -22.76
N SER A 692 -12.54 -22.40 -22.47
CA SER A 692 -12.52 -21.27 -21.53
C SER A 692 -12.14 -21.67 -20.11
N ARG A 693 -12.21 -22.97 -19.78
CA ARG A 693 -11.80 -23.55 -18.49
C ARG A 693 -10.34 -24.00 -18.45
N ASP A 694 -9.64 -24.01 -19.58
CA ASP A 694 -8.24 -24.43 -19.61
C ASP A 694 -7.33 -23.42 -18.89
N ASP A 695 -6.22 -23.92 -18.37
CA ASP A 695 -5.25 -23.12 -17.63
C ASP A 695 -4.57 -22.10 -18.56
N ILE A 696 -4.23 -20.94 -18.00
CA ILE A 696 -3.49 -19.88 -18.69
C ILE A 696 -2.10 -19.85 -18.07
N ALA A 697 -1.10 -20.33 -18.80
CA ALA A 697 0.29 -20.37 -18.33
C ALA A 697 0.93 -18.98 -18.29
N PHE A 698 0.52 -18.10 -19.21
CA PHE A 698 0.95 -16.72 -19.25
C PHE A 698 -0.10 -15.86 -19.95
N GLN A 699 -0.69 -14.93 -19.20
CA GLN A 699 -1.53 -13.86 -19.71
C GLN A 699 -0.73 -12.57 -19.71
N LEU A 700 -0.60 -11.95 -20.87
CA LEU A 700 -0.13 -10.58 -21.01
C LEU A 700 -1.32 -9.68 -21.35
N MET A 701 -1.84 -8.95 -20.37
CA MET A 701 -2.97 -8.03 -20.52
C MET A 701 -2.46 -6.59 -20.64
N LEU A 702 -2.93 -5.87 -21.65
CA LEU A 702 -2.52 -4.51 -21.92
C LEU A 702 -3.73 -3.57 -21.89
N LYS A 703 -3.57 -2.46 -21.18
CA LYS A 703 -4.44 -1.29 -21.28
C LYS A 703 -3.62 -0.10 -21.79
N PRO A 704 -3.78 0.29 -23.07
CA PRO A 704 -3.00 1.37 -23.68
C PRO A 704 -2.98 2.63 -22.82
N SER A 705 -1.79 3.24 -22.64
CA SER A 705 -1.56 4.44 -21.83
C SER A 705 -1.84 4.31 -20.33
N PHE A 706 -2.21 3.13 -19.82
CA PHE A 706 -2.49 2.92 -18.40
C PHE A 706 -1.54 1.88 -17.77
N TYR A 707 -1.67 0.59 -18.10
CA TYR A 707 -0.90 -0.47 -17.44
C TYR A 707 -0.69 -1.69 -18.34
N VAL A 708 0.33 -2.48 -17.99
CA VAL A 708 0.55 -3.84 -18.49
C VAL A 708 0.55 -4.79 -17.31
N LYS A 709 -0.15 -5.92 -17.43
CA LYS A 709 -0.32 -6.90 -16.36
C LYS A 709 0.04 -8.29 -16.87
N CYS A 710 0.96 -8.94 -16.16
CA CYS A 710 1.33 -10.33 -16.40
C CYS A 710 0.70 -11.22 -15.33
N ASN A 711 0.02 -12.30 -15.70
CA ASN A 711 -0.54 -13.24 -14.72
C ASN A 711 -0.58 -14.68 -15.27
N TYR A 712 -0.96 -15.64 -14.42
CA TYR A 712 -1.29 -17.02 -14.80
C TYR A 712 -2.59 -17.45 -14.09
N ARG A 713 -3.25 -18.46 -14.65
CA ARG A 713 -4.45 -19.08 -14.08
C ARG A 713 -4.31 -20.59 -14.09
N GLN A 714 -4.42 -21.23 -12.94
CA GLN A 714 -4.31 -22.67 -12.79
C GLN A 714 -5.49 -23.22 -12.00
N ARG A 715 -6.16 -24.27 -12.51
CA ARG A 715 -7.35 -24.90 -11.91
C ARG A 715 -8.47 -23.91 -11.58
N GLY A 716 -8.64 -22.89 -12.42
CA GLY A 716 -9.66 -21.85 -12.26
C GLY A 716 -9.29 -20.69 -11.32
N TYR A 717 -8.16 -20.75 -10.62
CA TYR A 717 -7.69 -19.69 -9.72
C TYR A 717 -6.57 -18.87 -10.38
N TRP A 718 -6.65 -17.55 -10.23
CA TRP A 718 -5.61 -16.63 -10.68
C TRP A 718 -4.45 -16.60 -9.69
N GLY A 719 -3.22 -16.54 -10.20
CA GLY A 719 -2.04 -16.26 -9.41
C GLY A 719 -1.90 -14.79 -9.03
N THR A 720 -0.81 -14.48 -8.34
CA THR A 720 -0.38 -13.10 -8.08
C THR A 720 0.13 -12.49 -9.39
N SER A 721 -0.43 -11.34 -9.76
CA SER A 721 -0.05 -10.62 -10.97
C SER A 721 1.17 -9.74 -10.76
N ASP A 722 2.02 -9.65 -11.78
CA ASP A 722 3.03 -8.60 -11.88
C ASP A 722 2.41 -7.41 -12.63
N ASP A 723 2.21 -6.30 -11.93
CA ASP A 723 1.60 -5.08 -12.45
C ASP A 723 2.68 -4.05 -12.78
N TYR A 724 2.70 -3.61 -14.04
CA TYR A 724 3.61 -2.59 -14.54
C TYR A 724 2.81 -1.33 -14.84
N ASN A 725 3.10 -0.26 -14.08
CA ASN A 725 2.51 1.06 -14.31
C ASN A 725 3.07 1.62 -15.63
N GLU A 726 2.22 2.28 -16.42
CA GLU A 726 2.55 2.94 -17.69
C GLU A 726 2.79 1.98 -18.86
N CYS A 727 1.71 1.71 -19.60
CA CYS A 727 1.81 1.05 -20.91
C CYS A 727 2.29 2.06 -21.97
N CYS A 728 3.46 1.84 -22.55
CA CYS A 728 4.06 2.72 -23.58
C CYS A 728 3.32 2.74 -24.92
N LEU A 729 2.23 1.99 -25.05
CA LEU A 729 1.38 1.98 -26.25
C LEU A 729 0.30 3.07 -26.16
N SER A 730 0.13 3.83 -27.23
CA SER A 730 -0.94 4.80 -27.40
C SER A 730 -2.03 4.29 -28.36
N LYS A 731 -3.24 4.83 -28.27
CA LYS A 731 -4.32 4.50 -29.21
C LYS A 731 -3.90 4.81 -30.65
N GLY A 732 -4.15 3.89 -31.58
CA GLY A 732 -3.73 4.01 -32.97
C GLY A 732 -2.26 3.71 -33.25
N SER A 733 -1.45 3.47 -32.20
CA SER A 733 -0.03 3.11 -32.38
C SER A 733 0.12 1.70 -32.94
N HIS A 734 1.07 1.55 -33.87
CA HIS A 734 1.55 0.24 -34.31
C HIS A 734 2.52 -0.35 -33.27
N PHE A 735 2.54 -1.67 -33.17
CA PHE A 735 3.46 -2.39 -32.30
C PHE A 735 3.98 -3.67 -32.93
N VAL A 736 5.16 -4.09 -32.46
CA VAL A 736 5.75 -5.41 -32.69
C VAL A 736 6.12 -6.01 -31.34
N PHE A 737 5.54 -7.16 -31.01
CA PHE A 737 5.92 -7.95 -29.84
C PHE A 737 6.78 -9.15 -30.26
N PHE A 738 7.87 -9.36 -29.51
CA PHE A 738 8.54 -10.66 -29.43
C PHE A 738 8.34 -11.24 -28.03
N ILE A 739 7.71 -12.41 -27.94
CA ILE A 739 7.63 -13.18 -26.69
C ILE A 739 8.58 -14.35 -26.82
N VAL A 740 9.77 -14.20 -26.23
CA VAL A 740 10.85 -15.17 -26.28
C VAL A 740 10.67 -16.20 -25.16
N ILE A 741 10.66 -17.48 -25.52
CA ILE A 741 10.58 -18.58 -24.57
C ILE A 741 12.01 -18.95 -24.16
N THR A 742 12.33 -18.70 -22.90
CA THR A 742 13.63 -19.06 -22.30
C THR A 742 13.44 -20.15 -21.24
N LYS A 743 14.54 -20.70 -20.72
CA LYS A 743 14.48 -21.60 -19.55
C LYS A 743 13.97 -20.87 -18.29
N ALA A 744 14.23 -19.56 -18.18
CA ALA A 744 13.89 -18.76 -17.01
C ALA A 744 12.42 -18.28 -17.00
N GLY A 745 11.83 -18.07 -18.18
CA GLY A 745 10.48 -17.49 -18.29
C GLY A 745 10.11 -17.07 -19.70
N TYR A 746 9.00 -16.34 -19.80
CA TYR A 746 8.56 -15.57 -20.95
C TYR A 746 9.25 -14.22 -20.93
N GLU A 747 10.17 -13.98 -21.86
CA GLU A 747 10.84 -12.70 -22.00
C GLU A 747 10.14 -11.88 -23.08
N VAL A 748 9.53 -10.77 -22.67
CA VAL A 748 8.69 -9.95 -23.54
C VAL A 748 9.48 -8.76 -24.03
N TYR A 749 9.52 -8.59 -25.34
CA TYR A 749 10.07 -7.42 -26.00
C TYR A 749 8.96 -6.70 -26.76
N LEU A 750 8.90 -5.39 -26.58
CA LEU A 750 8.00 -4.49 -27.29
C LEU A 750 8.82 -3.52 -28.11
N ASN A 751 8.62 -3.53 -29.43
CA ASN A 751 9.32 -2.65 -30.37
C ASN A 751 10.85 -2.74 -30.21
N GLY A 752 11.36 -3.97 -30.04
CA GLY A 752 12.79 -4.24 -29.86
C GLY A 752 13.34 -3.98 -28.45
N ARG A 753 12.59 -3.34 -27.54
CA ARG A 753 13.01 -3.12 -26.16
C ARG A 753 12.46 -4.21 -25.24
N ARG A 754 13.31 -4.72 -24.35
CA ARG A 754 12.88 -5.69 -23.33
C ARG A 754 11.95 -5.00 -22.34
N TYR A 755 10.75 -5.55 -22.17
CA TYR A 755 9.73 -5.04 -21.26
C TYR A 755 9.76 -5.78 -19.92
N CYS A 756 9.70 -7.12 -19.94
CA CYS A 756 9.73 -7.91 -18.72
C CYS A 756 10.23 -9.35 -18.97
N LEU A 757 10.57 -10.04 -17.87
CA LEU A 757 10.80 -11.49 -17.84
C LEU A 757 9.85 -12.10 -16.81
N TYR A 758 8.87 -12.86 -17.28
CA TYR A 758 7.86 -13.48 -16.44
C TYR A 758 8.14 -14.97 -16.26
N LYS A 759 8.35 -15.43 -15.02
CA LYS A 759 8.76 -16.81 -14.75
C LYS A 759 7.69 -17.84 -15.11
N HIS A 760 8.11 -19.06 -15.46
CA HIS A 760 7.20 -20.16 -15.77
C HIS A 760 6.55 -20.72 -14.49
N TYR A 761 5.22 -20.60 -14.39
CA TYR A 761 4.43 -21.20 -13.30
C TYR A 761 3.72 -22.49 -13.69
N ILE A 762 3.44 -22.66 -14.98
CA ILE A 762 2.90 -23.89 -15.56
C ILE A 762 3.96 -24.48 -16.50
N PRO A 763 4.21 -25.80 -16.48
CA PRO A 763 5.18 -26.41 -17.36
C PRO A 763 4.94 -26.05 -18.84
N MET A 764 5.99 -25.55 -19.51
CA MET A 764 5.94 -25.10 -20.91
C MET A 764 5.32 -26.13 -21.87
N ASN A 765 5.58 -27.43 -21.64
CA ASN A 765 5.04 -28.53 -22.44
C ASN A 765 3.50 -28.64 -22.39
N ASN A 766 2.86 -28.03 -21.39
CA ASN A 766 1.41 -28.06 -21.23
C ASN A 766 0.71 -27.00 -22.08
N VAL A 767 1.41 -25.95 -22.53
CA VAL A 767 0.82 -24.88 -23.35
C VAL A 767 0.66 -25.35 -24.79
N LYS A 768 -0.57 -25.27 -25.30
CA LYS A 768 -0.95 -25.79 -26.63
C LYS A 768 -1.42 -24.72 -27.59
N VAL A 769 -1.92 -23.59 -27.09
CA VAL A 769 -2.49 -22.54 -27.93
C VAL A 769 -2.15 -21.14 -27.41
N LEU A 770 -2.06 -20.19 -28.33
CA LEU A 770 -2.09 -18.77 -28.04
C LEU A 770 -3.49 -18.26 -28.37
N HIS A 771 -4.15 -17.65 -27.39
CA HIS A 771 -5.44 -17.00 -27.54
C HIS A 771 -5.24 -15.48 -27.53
N ILE A 772 -5.73 -14.79 -28.56
CA ILE A 772 -5.66 -13.33 -28.69
C ILE A 772 -7.07 -12.77 -28.67
N GLU A 773 -7.35 -11.82 -27.78
CA GLU A 773 -8.68 -11.20 -27.63
C GLU A 773 -8.61 -9.74 -27.17
N GLY A 774 -9.73 -9.03 -27.32
CA GLY A 774 -9.90 -7.63 -26.91
C GLY A 774 -9.77 -6.62 -28.04
N HIS A 775 -9.54 -5.35 -27.67
CA HIS A 775 -9.62 -4.20 -28.57
C HIS A 775 -8.29 -3.90 -29.28
N VAL A 776 -7.94 -4.73 -30.26
CA VAL A 776 -6.70 -4.60 -31.04
C VAL A 776 -6.89 -5.10 -32.47
N ILE A 777 -6.10 -4.59 -33.42
CA ILE A 777 -6.02 -5.12 -34.78
C ILE A 777 -4.70 -5.87 -34.88
N ILE A 778 -4.73 -7.15 -35.23
CA ILE A 778 -3.51 -7.95 -35.43
C ILE A 778 -3.24 -8.03 -36.93
N ASN A 779 -2.05 -7.59 -37.34
CA ASN A 779 -1.56 -7.64 -38.71
C ASN A 779 -0.98 -9.01 -39.04
N SER A 780 -0.17 -9.57 -38.13
CA SER A 780 0.44 -10.87 -38.31
C SER A 780 0.80 -11.51 -36.97
N VAL A 781 0.81 -12.85 -36.92
CA VAL A 781 1.33 -13.62 -35.78
C VAL A 781 2.02 -14.87 -36.28
N GLY A 782 3.21 -15.19 -35.76
CA GLY A 782 3.94 -16.39 -36.16
C GLY A 782 5.14 -16.71 -35.26
N PHE A 783 5.88 -17.77 -35.58
CA PHE A 783 6.91 -18.32 -34.71
C PHE A 783 8.31 -18.24 -35.33
N VAL A 784 9.28 -17.81 -34.53
CA VAL A 784 10.70 -17.85 -34.85
C VAL A 784 11.32 -19.03 -34.11
N SER A 785 11.75 -20.06 -34.85
CA SER A 785 12.15 -21.34 -34.24
C SER A 785 13.55 -21.35 -33.61
N ASN A 786 14.44 -20.44 -34.05
CA ASN A 786 15.78 -20.26 -33.49
C ASN A 786 16.03 -18.76 -33.31
N TRP A 787 15.37 -18.17 -32.31
CA TRP A 787 15.30 -16.72 -32.19
C TRP A 787 16.68 -16.07 -32.00
N SER A 788 17.61 -16.73 -31.29
CA SER A 788 18.95 -16.20 -31.04
C SER A 788 19.80 -16.06 -32.30
N GLU A 789 19.55 -16.89 -33.32
CA GLU A 789 20.21 -16.79 -34.63
C GLU A 789 19.43 -15.96 -35.65
N SER A 790 18.18 -15.59 -35.31
CA SER A 790 17.37 -14.72 -36.13
C SER A 790 17.95 -13.31 -36.15
N THR A 791 17.54 -12.49 -37.10
CA THR A 791 18.03 -11.10 -37.20
C THR A 791 17.77 -10.34 -35.89
N PHE A 792 16.58 -10.51 -35.30
CA PHE A 792 16.23 -9.96 -33.99
C PHE A 792 17.17 -10.46 -32.87
N GLY A 793 17.43 -11.77 -32.77
CA GLY A 793 18.31 -12.29 -31.71
C GLY A 793 19.77 -11.82 -31.86
N LYS A 794 20.26 -11.70 -33.10
CA LYS A 794 21.61 -11.16 -33.37
C LYS A 794 21.71 -9.68 -33.01
N GLU A 795 20.68 -8.88 -33.29
CA GLU A 795 20.59 -7.48 -32.87
C GLU A 795 20.60 -7.35 -31.34
N GLN A 796 19.83 -8.18 -30.63
CA GLN A 796 19.83 -8.17 -29.16
C GLN A 796 21.18 -8.58 -28.55
N CYS A 797 21.85 -9.59 -29.12
CA CYS A 797 23.15 -10.08 -28.64
C CYS A 797 24.32 -9.12 -28.94
N SER A 798 24.24 -8.31 -30.00
CA SER A 798 25.30 -7.39 -30.39
C SER A 798 25.28 -6.07 -29.62
N GLY A 799 24.23 -5.79 -28.85
CA GLY A 799 24.03 -4.51 -28.17
C GLY A 799 23.76 -3.32 -29.12
N ILE A 800 23.72 -3.56 -30.43
CA ILE A 800 23.41 -2.59 -31.47
C ILE A 800 21.96 -2.82 -31.89
N SER A 801 21.01 -2.20 -31.18
CA SER A 801 19.59 -2.27 -31.53
C SER A 801 19.23 -1.16 -32.52
N HIS A 802 19.09 -1.46 -33.81
CA HIS A 802 18.49 -0.55 -34.81
C HIS A 802 16.95 -0.63 -34.81
N TRP A 803 16.35 -0.77 -33.61
CA TRP A 803 14.91 -0.81 -33.41
C TRP A 803 14.38 0.59 -33.14
N GLU A 804 14.43 1.44 -34.16
CA GLU A 804 13.55 2.59 -34.23
C GLU A 804 12.37 2.21 -35.14
N LEU A 805 11.18 2.13 -34.53
CA LEU A 805 9.96 2.39 -35.30
C LEU A 805 10.18 3.72 -35.98
N SER A 806 9.88 3.82 -37.27
CA SER A 806 9.78 5.11 -37.93
C SER A 806 8.97 6.05 -37.04
N ASN A 807 9.66 7.02 -36.48
CA ASN A 807 9.13 8.05 -35.60
C ASN A 807 8.12 8.91 -36.39
N ILE A 808 7.99 8.69 -37.69
CA ILE A 808 6.91 9.20 -38.52
C ILE A 808 5.55 8.75 -37.99
N GLN A 809 5.37 7.52 -37.48
CA GLN A 809 4.05 7.09 -36.96
C GLN A 809 3.69 7.66 -35.58
N SER A 810 4.66 8.10 -34.77
CA SER A 810 4.41 8.82 -33.51
C SER A 810 4.32 10.34 -33.70
N HIS A 811 4.88 10.88 -34.79
CA HIS A 811 4.80 12.31 -35.15
C HIS A 811 3.69 12.64 -36.15
N VAL A 812 3.10 11.65 -36.83
CA VAL A 812 1.88 11.84 -37.61
C VAL A 812 0.68 11.68 -36.67
N LYS A 813 0.11 12.80 -36.23
CA LYS A 813 -1.32 12.79 -35.85
C LYS A 813 -2.08 12.37 -37.10
N TYR A 814 -2.75 11.21 -37.05
CA TYR A 814 -3.53 10.58 -38.14
C TYR A 814 -2.70 9.88 -39.24
N PRO A 815 -2.12 8.69 -38.98
CA PRO A 815 -1.73 7.81 -40.08
C PRO A 815 -2.95 7.61 -41.00
N LEU A 816 -2.80 7.81 -42.31
CA LEU A 816 -3.89 7.72 -43.30
C LEU A 816 -4.37 6.26 -43.41
N CYS A 817 -5.24 5.88 -42.48
CA CYS A 817 -5.97 4.62 -42.46
C CYS A 817 -7.21 4.78 -43.35
N LYS A 818 -7.20 4.19 -44.55
CA LYS A 818 -8.28 4.29 -45.55
C LYS A 818 -8.66 5.76 -45.83
N PRO A 819 -7.98 6.47 -46.75
CA PRO A 819 -8.41 7.81 -47.12
C PRO A 819 -9.82 7.74 -47.71
N ASN A 820 -10.84 8.07 -46.92
CA ASN A 820 -12.13 8.43 -47.46
C ASN A 820 -12.03 9.89 -47.87
N GLN A 821 -11.89 10.07 -49.19
CA GLN A 821 -11.78 11.32 -49.97
C GLN A 821 -10.40 12.01 -49.94
N PRO A 822 -9.91 12.48 -51.11
CA PRO A 822 -8.50 12.45 -51.46
C PRO A 822 -7.60 13.28 -50.54
N TYR A 823 -6.41 12.76 -50.24
CA TYR A 823 -5.34 13.55 -49.63
C TYR A 823 -4.76 14.50 -50.68
N LEU A 824 -4.74 15.81 -50.40
CA LEU A 824 -4.23 16.84 -51.30
C LEU A 824 -3.00 17.52 -50.66
N TYR A 825 -1.88 17.54 -51.36
CA TYR A 825 -0.65 18.21 -50.92
C TYR A 825 -0.23 19.32 -51.90
N PRO A 826 -0.11 20.59 -51.44
CA PRO A 826 0.28 21.69 -52.30
C PRO A 826 1.77 21.71 -52.65
N ILE A 827 2.07 21.94 -53.93
CA ILE A 827 3.41 22.18 -54.46
C ILE A 827 3.49 23.63 -54.92
N HIS A 828 4.23 24.44 -54.16
CA HIS A 828 4.48 25.84 -54.51
C HIS A 828 5.59 25.95 -55.56
N GLY A 829 5.30 26.55 -56.71
CA GLY A 829 6.29 26.83 -57.76
C GLY A 829 6.40 25.78 -58.87
N GLY A 830 5.59 24.71 -58.84
CA GLY A 830 5.59 23.68 -59.88
C GLY A 830 6.69 22.63 -59.71
N LEU A 831 6.55 21.49 -60.39
CA LEU A 831 7.67 20.54 -60.52
C LEU A 831 8.65 21.02 -61.60
N LYS A 832 9.94 20.80 -61.36
CA LYS A 832 11.04 21.08 -62.31
C LYS A 832 11.87 19.82 -62.54
N PRO A 833 12.57 19.70 -63.68
CA PRO A 833 13.54 18.63 -63.87
C PRO A 833 14.59 18.60 -62.76
N GLY A 834 15.00 17.39 -62.35
CA GLY A 834 15.90 17.19 -61.21
C GLY A 834 15.21 17.14 -59.86
N LEU A 835 13.90 16.83 -59.81
CA LEU A 835 13.21 16.47 -58.57
C LEU A 835 12.89 14.98 -58.56
N ALA A 836 12.84 14.36 -57.38
CA ALA A 836 12.30 13.02 -57.19
C ALA A 836 11.20 13.05 -56.13
N LEU A 837 10.02 12.56 -56.49
CA LEU A 837 8.92 12.36 -55.55
C LEU A 837 9.02 10.96 -54.99
N PHE A 838 9.17 10.85 -53.67
CA PHE A 838 9.27 9.58 -52.97
C PHE A 838 7.96 9.28 -52.24
N PHE A 839 7.44 8.06 -52.40
CA PHE A 839 6.26 7.56 -51.71
C PHE A 839 6.60 6.22 -51.06
N GLN A 840 6.15 5.98 -49.84
CA GLN A 840 6.30 4.69 -49.17
C GLN A 840 4.97 4.30 -48.54
N GLY A 841 4.56 3.05 -48.68
CA GLY A 841 3.26 2.60 -48.19
C GLY A 841 3.09 1.08 -48.14
N VAL A 842 1.87 0.64 -47.83
CA VAL A 842 1.44 -0.77 -47.81
C VAL A 842 0.10 -0.89 -48.50
N VAL A 843 -0.06 -1.93 -49.32
CA VAL A 843 -1.34 -2.27 -49.92
C VAL A 843 -2.18 -3.06 -48.91
N PRO A 844 -3.36 -2.58 -48.47
CA PRO A 844 -4.24 -3.31 -47.57
C PRO A 844 -4.80 -4.61 -48.20
N LEU A 845 -5.08 -5.64 -47.39
CA LEU A 845 -5.85 -6.80 -47.85
C LEU A 845 -7.24 -6.40 -48.35
N GLY A 846 -7.68 -6.96 -49.48
CA GLY A 846 -8.92 -6.61 -50.17
C GLY A 846 -8.91 -5.26 -50.88
N SER A 847 -7.73 -4.66 -51.08
CA SER A 847 -7.59 -3.44 -51.89
C SER A 847 -7.89 -3.70 -53.36
N LYS A 848 -8.64 -2.79 -53.99
CA LYS A 848 -8.83 -2.80 -55.45
C LYS A 848 -7.76 -1.98 -56.18
N GLY A 849 -6.82 -1.40 -55.45
CA GLY A 849 -5.82 -0.46 -55.96
C GLY A 849 -5.89 0.93 -55.34
N PHE A 850 -4.94 1.78 -55.75
CA PHE A 850 -4.80 3.18 -55.34
C PHE A 850 -4.26 4.02 -56.47
N GLU A 851 -4.37 5.35 -56.35
CA GLU A 851 -3.88 6.28 -57.36
C GLU A 851 -3.11 7.45 -56.72
N ILE A 852 -2.08 7.89 -57.45
CA ILE A 852 -1.25 9.06 -57.14
C ILE A 852 -1.36 9.99 -58.35
N ASN A 853 -1.89 11.18 -58.11
CA ASN A 853 -2.25 12.17 -59.13
C ASN A 853 -1.41 13.43 -58.95
N GLN A 854 -0.82 13.93 -60.03
CA GLN A 854 -0.12 15.22 -60.05
C GLN A 854 -0.96 16.23 -60.81
N LYS A 855 -1.63 17.14 -60.10
CA LYS A 855 -2.71 17.99 -60.64
C LYS A 855 -2.32 19.47 -60.73
N ALA A 856 -2.96 20.18 -61.66
CA ALA A 856 -2.81 21.63 -61.82
C ALA A 856 -3.54 22.44 -60.74
N GLY A 857 -4.45 21.80 -60.01
CA GLY A 857 -5.20 22.39 -58.89
C GLY A 857 -5.96 21.33 -58.08
N PRO A 858 -6.62 21.73 -56.99
CA PRO A 858 -7.24 20.81 -56.03
C PRO A 858 -8.64 20.32 -56.44
N ARG A 859 -9.24 20.85 -57.52
CA ARG A 859 -10.60 20.48 -57.94
C ARG A 859 -10.58 19.19 -58.75
N GLU A 860 -11.71 18.48 -58.75
CA GLU A 860 -11.84 17.21 -59.47
C GLU A 860 -11.63 17.34 -60.98
N HIS A 861 -12.05 18.48 -61.57
CA HIS A 861 -11.94 18.75 -63.00
C HIS A 861 -10.64 19.45 -63.43
N ASP A 862 -9.70 19.70 -62.51
CA ASP A 862 -8.42 20.30 -62.86
C ASP A 862 -7.55 19.31 -63.66
N GLU A 863 -6.68 19.83 -64.54
CA GLU A 863 -5.78 19.00 -65.36
C GLU A 863 -4.98 18.04 -64.46
N ASN A 864 -4.97 16.74 -64.79
CA ASN A 864 -4.11 15.75 -64.14
C ASN A 864 -2.90 15.54 -65.05
N ILE A 865 -1.78 16.18 -64.70
CA ILE A 865 -0.54 16.16 -65.47
C ILE A 865 0.03 14.74 -65.53
N PHE A 866 0.01 14.03 -64.39
CA PHE A 866 0.43 12.63 -64.31
C PHE A 866 -0.46 11.85 -63.34
N HIS A 867 -1.30 10.98 -63.90
CA HIS A 867 -2.12 10.01 -63.20
C HIS A 867 -1.41 8.67 -63.15
N PHE A 868 -1.10 8.18 -61.94
CA PHE A 868 -0.53 6.86 -61.70
C PHE A 868 -1.53 6.02 -60.91
N LYS A 869 -2.14 5.02 -61.53
CA LYS A 869 -3.19 4.19 -60.90
C LYS A 869 -2.83 2.71 -60.90
N THR A 870 -2.94 2.09 -59.74
CA THR A 870 -2.66 0.67 -59.56
C THR A 870 -3.97 -0.12 -59.51
N TYR A 871 -3.97 -1.32 -60.09
CA TYR A 871 -5.05 -2.33 -59.97
C TYR A 871 -4.52 -3.66 -59.40
N LEU A 872 -3.35 -3.62 -58.75
CA LEU A 872 -2.56 -4.76 -58.25
C LEU A 872 -2.01 -5.70 -59.33
N SER A 873 -2.80 -6.03 -60.36
CA SER A 873 -2.36 -6.82 -61.51
C SER A 873 -1.69 -6.01 -62.62
N LEU A 874 -1.97 -4.70 -62.68
CA LEU A 874 -1.42 -3.77 -63.66
C LEU A 874 -1.38 -2.34 -63.11
N VAL A 875 -0.62 -1.46 -63.77
CA VAL A 875 -0.58 -0.02 -63.51
C VAL A 875 -0.96 0.74 -64.77
N VAL A 876 -1.81 1.76 -64.63
CA VAL A 876 -2.20 2.68 -65.69
C VAL A 876 -1.59 4.05 -65.41
N CYS A 877 -0.83 4.55 -66.39
CA CYS A 877 -0.29 5.90 -66.41
C CYS A 877 -1.02 6.73 -67.48
N ASN A 878 -1.53 7.92 -67.12
CA ASN A 878 -2.23 8.77 -68.09
C ASN A 878 -2.16 10.26 -67.73
N THR A 879 -2.71 11.11 -68.62
CA THR A 879 -2.88 12.56 -68.43
C THR A 879 -4.34 12.91 -68.70
N PHE A 880 -4.93 13.76 -67.86
CA PHE A 880 -6.26 14.36 -68.08
C PHE A 880 -6.08 15.83 -68.43
N GLY A 881 -6.26 16.16 -69.72
CA GLY A 881 -6.12 17.52 -70.24
C GLY A 881 -7.48 18.20 -70.46
N SER A 882 -7.45 19.36 -71.12
CA SER A 882 -8.65 20.18 -71.39
C SER A 882 -9.74 19.49 -72.23
N THR A 883 -9.39 18.46 -73.00
CA THR A 883 -10.31 17.68 -73.84
C THR A 883 -10.67 16.30 -73.25
N GLY A 884 -10.24 16.00 -72.02
CA GLY A 884 -10.47 14.72 -71.33
C GLY A 884 -9.21 13.86 -71.16
N TRP A 885 -9.41 12.58 -70.86
CA TRP A 885 -8.33 11.59 -70.73
C TRP A 885 -7.68 11.31 -72.06
N GLU A 886 -6.35 11.27 -72.07
CA GLU A 886 -5.58 10.90 -73.25
C GLU A 886 -5.41 9.37 -73.37
N LYS A 887 -4.58 8.90 -74.33
CA LYS A 887 -4.29 7.48 -74.52
C LYS A 887 -3.53 6.91 -73.31
N GLU A 888 -4.06 5.86 -72.68
CA GLU A 888 -3.45 5.18 -71.54
C GLU A 888 -2.13 4.49 -71.89
N GLN A 889 -1.16 4.55 -70.97
CA GLN A 889 0.02 3.69 -70.94
C GLN A 889 -0.21 2.62 -69.87
N ILE A 890 -0.28 1.36 -70.28
CA ILE A 890 -0.60 0.22 -69.40
C ILE A 890 0.66 -0.61 -69.20
N GLU A 891 1.04 -0.81 -67.94
CA GLU A 891 2.18 -1.62 -67.53
C GLU A 891 1.67 -2.90 -66.84
N ASN A 892 1.81 -4.06 -67.51
CA ASN A 892 1.25 -5.36 -67.09
C ASN A 892 2.13 -6.14 -66.09
N ASN A 893 2.92 -5.44 -65.27
CA ASN A 893 3.79 -6.06 -64.28
C ASN A 893 3.14 -6.01 -62.89
N ALA A 894 2.87 -7.18 -62.31
CA ALA A 894 2.34 -7.31 -60.95
C ALA A 894 3.43 -7.02 -59.90
N ILE A 895 3.61 -5.74 -59.58
CA ILE A 895 4.60 -5.24 -58.59
C ILE A 895 3.99 -4.85 -57.24
N PHE A 896 2.66 -4.73 -57.18
CA PHE A 896 1.91 -4.44 -55.96
C PHE A 896 1.04 -5.64 -55.62
N ALA A 897 1.16 -6.16 -54.41
CA ALA A 897 0.33 -7.27 -53.94
C ALA A 897 -0.32 -6.90 -52.61
N GLU A 898 -1.50 -7.46 -52.35
CA GLU A 898 -2.20 -7.23 -51.09
C GLU A 898 -1.33 -7.66 -49.89
N GLY A 899 -1.25 -6.80 -48.87
CA GLY A 899 -0.44 -7.00 -47.67
C GLY A 899 1.04 -6.61 -47.83
N GLU A 900 1.52 -6.32 -49.04
CA GLU A 900 2.92 -6.00 -49.30
C GLU A 900 3.20 -4.49 -49.15
N ALA A 901 4.40 -4.19 -48.65
CA ALA A 901 4.91 -2.82 -48.62
C ALA A 901 5.50 -2.42 -49.97
N PHE A 902 5.50 -1.14 -50.25
CA PHE A 902 6.12 -0.56 -51.43
C PHE A 902 6.84 0.75 -51.11
N ASP A 903 7.83 1.07 -51.94
CA ASP A 903 8.31 2.42 -52.16
C ASP A 903 8.31 2.77 -53.64
N ILE A 904 7.98 4.01 -53.96
CA ILE A 904 7.91 4.56 -55.32
C ILE A 904 8.78 5.81 -55.37
N PHE A 905 9.69 5.88 -56.35
CA PHE A 905 10.29 7.14 -56.78
C PHE A 905 9.70 7.54 -58.13
N MET A 906 9.22 8.77 -58.25
CA MET A 906 8.85 9.38 -59.53
C MET A 906 9.82 10.53 -59.79
N LEU A 907 10.78 10.30 -60.69
CA LEU A 907 11.82 11.27 -61.03
C LEU A 907 11.35 12.15 -62.16
N THR A 908 11.50 13.45 -61.99
CA THR A 908 11.20 14.44 -63.01
C THR A 908 12.45 14.68 -63.86
N SER A 909 12.39 14.16 -65.08
CA SER A 909 13.44 14.34 -66.09
C SER A 909 12.96 15.33 -67.14
N PRO A 910 13.85 15.97 -67.93
CA PRO A 910 13.41 16.81 -69.03
C PRO A 910 12.50 16.02 -70.00
N GLY A 911 11.23 16.39 -70.10
CA GLY A 911 10.26 15.80 -71.04
C GLY A 911 9.63 14.46 -70.62
N HIS A 912 9.92 13.93 -69.43
CA HIS A 912 9.37 12.64 -68.97
C HIS A 912 9.49 12.43 -67.46
N TYR A 913 8.78 11.42 -66.97
CA TYR A 913 8.88 10.89 -65.62
C TYR A 913 9.46 9.49 -65.63
N ASP A 914 10.49 9.22 -64.83
CA ASP A 914 10.97 7.86 -64.59
C ASP A 914 10.39 7.34 -63.26
N VAL A 915 9.63 6.26 -63.32
CA VAL A 915 9.00 5.64 -62.15
C VAL A 915 9.77 4.39 -61.76
N ILE A 916 10.11 4.34 -60.47
CA ILE A 916 10.88 3.27 -59.85
C ILE A 916 10.04 2.73 -58.72
N VAL A 917 9.82 1.43 -58.68
CA VAL A 917 9.10 0.80 -57.57
C VAL A 917 9.99 -0.24 -56.93
N ASN A 918 10.11 -0.18 -55.61
CA ASN A 918 10.93 -1.10 -54.81
C ASN A 918 12.38 -1.21 -55.32
N GLY A 919 12.96 -0.09 -55.73
CA GLY A 919 14.34 0.02 -56.25
C GLY A 919 14.57 -0.56 -57.64
N ARG A 920 13.51 -0.89 -58.39
CA ARG A 920 13.58 -1.35 -59.79
C ARG A 920 12.90 -0.35 -60.70
N GLN A 921 13.51 -0.05 -61.85
CA GLN A 921 12.86 0.74 -62.90
C GLN A 921 11.55 0.05 -63.28
N PHE A 922 10.44 0.79 -63.17
CA PHE A 922 9.12 0.26 -63.43
C PHE A 922 8.59 0.73 -64.79
N CYS A 923 8.53 2.04 -65.01
CA CYS A 923 8.13 2.60 -66.30
C CYS A 923 8.72 4.00 -66.52
N THR A 924 8.71 4.44 -67.77
CA THR A 924 8.99 5.83 -68.15
C THR A 924 7.74 6.41 -68.80
N PHE A 925 7.21 7.50 -68.25
CA PHE A 925 6.01 8.18 -68.75
C PHE A 925 6.40 9.49 -69.43
N LYS A 926 6.18 9.58 -70.74
CA LYS A 926 6.48 10.81 -71.50
C LYS A 926 5.52 11.92 -71.09
N GLU A 927 6.09 13.07 -70.74
CA GLU A 927 5.34 14.26 -70.35
C GLU A 927 4.46 14.75 -71.51
N ARG A 928 3.19 15.02 -71.22
CA ARG A 928 2.18 15.49 -72.21
C ARG A 928 1.70 16.91 -71.93
N ILE A 929 1.66 17.26 -70.64
CA ILE A 929 1.43 18.60 -70.12
C ILE A 929 2.67 19.00 -69.29
N PRO A 930 3.16 20.25 -69.37
CA PRO A 930 4.33 20.69 -68.61
C PRO A 930 4.21 20.46 -67.09
N MET A 931 5.14 19.71 -66.48
CA MET A 931 5.23 19.34 -65.06
C MET A 931 5.30 20.56 -64.12
N ARG A 932 5.79 21.70 -64.64
CA ARG A 932 5.75 22.99 -63.93
C ARG A 932 4.33 23.47 -63.59
N LYS A 933 3.30 22.91 -64.24
CA LYS A 933 1.91 23.19 -63.91
C LYS A 933 1.42 22.42 -62.67
N VAL A 934 2.13 21.39 -62.21
CA VAL A 934 1.72 20.61 -61.03
C VAL A 934 1.74 21.50 -59.81
N SER A 935 0.58 21.72 -59.21
CA SER A 935 0.43 22.49 -57.98
C SER A 935 -0.12 21.66 -56.82
N ILE A 936 -0.61 20.44 -57.08
CA ILE A 936 -1.17 19.52 -56.09
C ILE A 936 -0.71 18.09 -56.36
N ILE A 937 -0.35 17.36 -55.31
CA ILE A 937 -0.31 15.89 -55.30
C ILE A 937 -1.58 15.38 -54.64
N GLU A 938 -2.32 14.53 -55.32
CA GLU A 938 -3.53 13.89 -54.83
C GLU A 938 -3.30 12.38 -54.66
N ILE A 939 -3.64 11.82 -53.49
CA ILE A 939 -3.57 10.37 -53.22
C ILE A 939 -4.97 9.87 -52.85
N SER A 940 -5.46 8.86 -53.57
CA SER A 940 -6.79 8.28 -53.39
C SER A 940 -6.81 6.77 -53.59
N GLY A 941 -7.91 6.12 -53.19
CA GLY A 941 -8.05 4.66 -53.21
C GLY A 941 -7.63 3.98 -51.91
N ASN A 942 -7.54 2.65 -51.91
CA ASN A 942 -7.32 1.87 -50.68
C ASN A 942 -5.84 1.55 -50.51
N VAL A 943 -5.10 2.46 -49.86
CA VAL A 943 -3.66 2.34 -49.57
C VAL A 943 -3.32 2.91 -48.21
N PHE A 944 -2.33 2.33 -47.52
CA PHE A 944 -1.68 2.94 -46.38
C PHE A 944 -0.42 3.67 -46.87
N MET A 945 -0.35 4.99 -46.73
CA MET A 945 0.84 5.76 -47.12
C MET A 945 1.58 6.20 -45.85
N ASN A 946 2.82 5.73 -45.70
CA ASN A 946 3.68 5.98 -44.54
C ASN A 946 4.57 7.23 -44.73
N THR A 947 5.05 7.48 -45.95
CA THR A 947 6.00 8.58 -46.23
C THR A 947 5.73 9.21 -47.59
N PHE A 948 5.81 10.54 -47.68
CA PHE A 948 5.92 11.29 -48.94
C PHE A 948 7.02 12.36 -48.81
N ALA A 949 7.93 12.45 -49.78
CA ALA A 949 9.00 13.45 -49.80
C ALA A 949 9.29 13.97 -51.22
N ILE A 950 9.80 15.19 -51.31
CA ILE A 950 10.30 15.79 -52.57
C ILE A 950 11.80 16.00 -52.41
N ILE A 951 12.59 15.45 -53.33
CA ILE A 951 14.05 15.43 -53.27
C ILE A 951 14.59 16.24 -54.44
N GLN A 952 15.52 17.17 -54.20
CA GLN A 952 16.24 17.84 -55.29
C GLN A 952 17.53 17.09 -55.63
N MET A 953 17.70 16.80 -56.93
CA MET A 953 18.83 16.10 -57.51
C MET A 953 19.63 17.06 -58.39
N ASP A 954 20.75 17.59 -57.87
CA ASP A 954 21.72 18.34 -58.67
C ASP A 954 22.91 17.43 -59.01
N ASN A 955 23.48 17.56 -60.21
CA ASN A 955 24.52 16.67 -60.79
C ASN A 955 25.81 16.45 -59.97
N VAL A 956 25.97 17.09 -58.79
CA VAL A 956 27.16 16.95 -57.92
C VAL A 956 26.82 16.94 -56.42
N ASN A 957 25.59 17.25 -55.99
CA ASN A 957 25.20 17.25 -54.56
C ASN A 957 23.71 16.94 -54.40
N LEU A 958 23.38 16.08 -53.43
CA LEU A 958 21.99 15.85 -53.01
C LEU A 958 21.70 16.68 -51.77
N SER A 959 20.63 17.46 -51.81
CA SER A 959 20.10 18.16 -50.64
C SER A 959 18.67 17.71 -50.38
N LEU A 960 18.44 17.12 -49.20
CA LEU A 960 17.10 16.81 -48.72
C LEU A 960 16.48 18.06 -48.10
N ASP A 961 15.32 18.47 -48.58
CA ASP A 961 14.46 19.42 -47.88
C ASP A 961 13.33 18.63 -47.21
N ILE A 962 13.48 18.36 -45.91
CA ILE A 962 12.43 17.68 -45.11
C ILE A 962 11.44 18.76 -44.68
N SER A 963 10.67 19.31 -45.62
CA SER A 963 9.70 20.37 -45.36
C SER A 963 8.32 19.86 -44.94
N ALA A 964 8.16 18.55 -44.66
CA ALA A 964 6.88 17.95 -44.31
C ALA A 964 7.00 16.98 -43.12
N LEU A 965 7.22 17.53 -41.93
CA LEU A 965 6.94 16.87 -40.65
C LEU A 965 6.24 17.89 -39.75
N MET A 966 4.91 18.00 -39.89
CA MET A 966 4.01 18.60 -38.89
C MET A 966 2.90 17.62 -38.58
#